data_AF-A0A8C5IVK4-F1
#
_entry.id   AF-A0A8C5IVK4-F1
#
_cell.length_a   1.000
_cell.length_b   1.000
_cell.length_c   1.000
_cell.angle_alpha   90.00
_cell.angle_beta   90.00
_cell.angle_gamma   90.00
#
_symmetry.space_group_name_H-M   'P 1'
#
loop_
_entity.id
_entity.type
_entity.pdbx_description
1 polymer ?
#
loop_
_entity_poly.entity_id
_entity_poly.type
_entity_poly.pdbx_seq_one_letter_code
_entity_poly.pdbx_strand_id
1 'polypeptide(L)'
;MDWDEELLESWLKELNRSDNDASAIQKYALQDEGKLGALNLQIEKLTMEANQKRRALDNELTETITAQMELDRAAEDFRRVHQERQEVIRQWENAIHQMQKRDQEIDQCALLIAEIKQEIRNKEILLREKTAFLVNETVNNMEYEKKILTAEREANNLRKEFQAQDARRTQLQDELQNLKSVVNRTASDLESLRTQITNLKKEIQGKQASLKLLNEKNASLSDKLKLAIEETLTAEEKALKLEEILKEEEKSVEEKENEMRQLKDLLFKKTQELKAQSEKEKIILAEIEGGQKTLKSLKSRLCKLDTDLLKQQELIYNQDFYIQQIQRRLSRLEGEINSDEKEVLEGKVAELKKTLEEKKKAYDALQSLYRKLQSDIQITKRTIDKTREETSGLIEKIEELTLFNERSLQELKKAKHIKQEMMVEDNLLKLELKRLRNTLCNKAEKVLTLEKQQLELKKVIAERTEEIRIQKAMLDSQIRLLDQERHQLSAEFQDRLWKIDKLKRKYEIFTLSMMPPEGEEMKSQAYYAIKAAQEKEALQQEGDDLDAKICKAEKEIMAMENSLCVLKNWNRHYKNSLKAVPETSEDIEEKLKLEKDKKDAEEKYKYKKRKIKELQENIQSMQQHFAVIQMQQALLKEQKKEKEALIFQLKKDIEEQKPKLNRVLKQCSKLSREIESQREDGAETLEERDIHLRELKAFSKTVNQVIADVLEANPDLIAAFQMYFDKYNLELPVALSPSGSQTSMSLQSSLPSTRAPTRRTSASTEVSPPNVVELTLPIPSPEEAAALDSQPASRGSISGISERKKS
;
A
#
# COMPACT_ATOMS: atom_id res chain seq x y z
N MET A 1 -29.49 -4.18 142.81
CA MET A 1 -30.77 -4.70 142.29
C MET A 1 -31.35 -3.65 141.36
N ASP A 2 -32.03 -2.63 141.89
CA ASP A 2 -32.73 -1.58 141.12
C ASP A 2 -31.79 -0.89 140.10
N TRP A 3 -30.59 -0.49 140.53
CA TRP A 3 -29.55 0.09 139.66
C TRP A 3 -29.05 -0.86 138.56
N ASP A 4 -29.04 -2.17 138.80
CA ASP A 4 -28.58 -3.16 137.83
C ASP A 4 -29.64 -3.40 136.74
N GLU A 5 -30.93 -3.33 137.12
CA GLU A 5 -32.07 -3.36 136.20
C GLU A 5 -32.18 -2.07 135.39
N GLU A 6 -32.04 -0.88 136.01
CA GLU A 6 -32.00 0.40 135.29
C GLU A 6 -30.83 0.46 134.28
N LEU A 7 -29.64 -0.03 134.68
CA LEU A 7 -28.49 -0.06 133.79
C LEU A 7 -28.71 -1.05 132.64
N LEU A 8 -29.24 -2.25 132.91
CA LEU A 8 -29.58 -3.23 131.87
C LEU A 8 -30.67 -2.70 130.91
N GLU A 9 -31.70 -2.02 131.42
CA GLU A 9 -32.69 -1.34 130.59
C GLU A 9 -32.04 -0.26 129.71
N SER A 10 -31.08 0.52 130.23
CA SER A 10 -30.38 1.54 129.44
C SER A 10 -29.57 0.92 128.30
N TRP A 11 -28.86 -0.19 128.56
CA TRP A 11 -28.13 -0.95 127.53
C TRP A 11 -29.07 -1.62 126.53
N LEU A 12 -30.21 -2.16 126.95
CA LEU A 12 -31.22 -2.72 126.04
C LEU A 12 -31.87 -1.63 125.18
N LYS A 13 -32.10 -0.43 125.72
CA LYS A 13 -32.61 0.72 124.94
C LYS A 13 -31.57 1.19 123.92
N GLU A 14 -30.30 1.30 124.30
CA GLU A 14 -29.25 1.74 123.37
C GLU A 14 -28.88 0.68 122.33
N LEU A 15 -28.92 -0.62 122.69
CA LEU A 15 -28.81 -1.73 121.74
C LEU A 15 -29.96 -1.69 120.73
N ASN A 16 -31.20 -1.55 121.17
CA ASN A 16 -32.35 -1.41 120.27
C ASN A 16 -32.22 -0.16 119.38
N ARG A 17 -31.61 0.94 119.84
CA ARG A 17 -31.35 2.12 119.00
C ARG A 17 -30.27 1.81 117.95
N SER A 18 -29.16 1.19 118.35
CA SER A 18 -28.13 0.70 117.44
C SER A 18 -28.68 -0.26 116.37
N ASP A 19 -29.54 -1.20 116.74
CA ASP A 19 -30.15 -2.15 115.82
C ASP A 19 -31.18 -1.48 114.88
N ASN A 20 -31.91 -0.48 115.36
CA ASN A 20 -32.80 0.34 114.53
C ASN A 20 -32.01 1.22 113.54
N ASP A 21 -30.92 1.85 113.98
CA ASP A 21 -30.05 2.67 113.13
C ASP A 21 -29.29 1.80 112.11
N ALA A 22 -28.78 0.64 112.50
CA ALA A 22 -28.21 -0.35 111.58
C ALA A 22 -29.27 -0.84 110.56
N SER A 23 -30.50 -1.11 111.01
CA SER A 23 -31.63 -1.45 110.13
C SER A 23 -32.01 -0.30 109.19
N ALA A 24 -31.86 0.96 109.60
CA ALA A 24 -32.09 2.12 108.75
C ALA A 24 -30.98 2.28 107.70
N ILE A 25 -29.71 2.16 108.12
CA ILE A 25 -28.54 2.17 107.23
C ILE A 25 -28.64 1.05 106.19
N GLN A 26 -29.03 -0.17 106.58
CA GLN A 26 -29.22 -1.28 105.65
C GLN A 26 -30.37 -1.01 104.66
N LYS A 27 -31.48 -0.39 105.10
CA LYS A 27 -32.57 0.03 104.20
C LYS A 27 -32.12 1.10 103.21
N TYR A 28 -31.30 2.07 103.63
CA TYR A 28 -30.73 3.07 102.72
C TYR A 28 -29.73 2.46 101.74
N ALA A 29 -28.85 1.57 102.20
CA ALA A 29 -27.91 0.84 101.34
C ALA A 29 -28.65 0.04 100.25
N LEU A 30 -29.70 -0.71 100.59
CA LEU A 30 -30.53 -1.45 99.62
C LEU A 30 -31.28 -0.51 98.66
N GLN A 31 -31.72 0.66 99.12
CA GLN A 31 -32.32 1.68 98.22
C GLN A 31 -31.29 2.28 97.27
N ASP A 32 -30.07 2.52 97.73
CA ASP A 32 -28.99 3.10 96.93
C ASP A 32 -28.37 2.08 95.96
N GLU A 33 -28.27 0.80 96.33
CA GLU A 33 -28.00 -0.31 95.39
C GLU A 33 -29.08 -0.38 94.30
N GLY A 34 -30.36 -0.22 94.65
CA GLY A 34 -31.47 -0.15 93.70
C GLY A 34 -31.35 1.04 92.73
N LYS A 35 -31.00 2.23 93.24
CA LYS A 35 -30.73 3.42 92.41
C LYS A 35 -29.51 3.23 91.51
N LEU A 36 -28.43 2.66 92.05
CA LEU A 36 -27.17 2.40 91.33
C LEU A 36 -27.40 1.39 90.19
N GLY A 37 -28.16 0.32 90.45
CA GLY A 37 -28.60 -0.62 89.41
C GLY A 37 -29.44 0.06 88.32
N ALA A 38 -30.39 0.92 88.69
CA ALA A 38 -31.20 1.67 87.73
C ALA A 38 -30.36 2.66 86.89
N LEU A 39 -29.40 3.35 87.51
CA LEU A 39 -28.47 4.26 86.84
C LEU A 39 -27.50 3.51 85.91
N ASN A 40 -26.97 2.36 86.32
CA ASN A 40 -26.13 1.51 85.46
C ASN A 40 -26.92 1.04 84.23
N LEU A 41 -28.16 0.53 84.41
CA LEU A 41 -29.04 0.15 83.30
C LEU A 41 -29.38 1.35 82.38
N GLN A 42 -29.42 2.58 82.91
CA GLN A 42 -29.60 3.79 82.10
C GLN A 42 -28.32 4.15 81.31
N ILE A 43 -27.15 4.03 81.93
CA ILE A 43 -25.84 4.23 81.29
C ILE A 43 -25.61 3.20 80.19
N GLU A 44 -25.93 1.93 80.42
CA GLU A 44 -25.86 0.87 79.41
C GLU A 44 -26.77 1.16 78.21
N LYS A 45 -28.04 1.52 78.46
CA LYS A 45 -28.98 1.90 77.39
C LYS A 45 -28.48 3.10 76.58
N LEU A 46 -28.07 4.17 77.24
CA LEU A 46 -27.53 5.36 76.56
C LEU A 46 -26.23 5.05 75.79
N THR A 47 -25.41 4.13 76.29
CA THR A 47 -24.19 3.65 75.60
C THR A 47 -24.54 2.79 74.39
N MET A 48 -25.55 1.93 74.48
CA MET A 48 -26.07 1.17 73.34
C MET A 48 -26.65 2.10 72.27
N GLU A 49 -27.49 3.06 72.66
CA GLU A 49 -28.05 4.07 71.75
C GLU A 49 -26.96 4.92 71.08
N ALA A 50 -25.96 5.38 71.83
CA ALA A 50 -24.84 6.15 71.28
C ALA A 50 -24.03 5.34 70.26
N ASN A 51 -23.81 4.05 70.52
CA ASN A 51 -23.13 3.15 69.59
C ASN A 51 -24.00 2.81 68.36
N GLN A 52 -25.33 2.69 68.52
CA GLN A 52 -26.26 2.54 67.39
C GLN A 52 -26.29 3.80 66.51
N LYS A 53 -26.41 4.98 67.12
CA LYS A 53 -26.37 6.29 66.43
C LYS A 53 -25.03 6.52 65.72
N ARG A 54 -23.91 6.07 66.31
CA ARG A 54 -22.59 6.09 65.64
C ARG A 54 -22.56 5.18 64.42
N ARG A 55 -22.97 3.90 64.54
CA ARG A 55 -23.03 2.98 63.39
C ARG A 55 -23.95 3.48 62.27
N ALA A 56 -25.07 4.11 62.61
CA ALA A 56 -25.94 4.76 61.63
C ALA A 56 -25.20 5.90 60.90
N LEU A 57 -24.54 6.80 61.64
CA LEU A 57 -23.72 7.86 61.06
C LEU A 57 -22.57 7.32 60.18
N ASP A 58 -21.89 6.26 60.62
CA ASP A 58 -20.81 5.61 59.87
C ASP A 58 -21.35 5.00 58.54
N ASN A 59 -22.53 4.37 58.57
CA ASN A 59 -23.20 3.86 57.38
C ASN A 59 -23.60 4.98 56.42
N GLU A 60 -24.34 5.99 56.88
CA GLU A 60 -24.78 7.16 56.10
C GLU A 60 -23.58 7.91 55.48
N LEU A 61 -22.45 7.98 56.21
CA LEU A 61 -21.19 8.51 55.68
C LEU A 61 -20.65 7.64 54.54
N THR A 62 -20.64 6.31 54.68
CA THR A 62 -20.21 5.43 53.57
C THR A 62 -21.14 5.50 52.37
N GLU A 63 -22.46 5.56 52.57
CA GLU A 63 -23.45 5.68 51.48
C GLU A 63 -23.28 7.02 50.74
N THR A 64 -23.11 8.12 51.49
CA THR A 64 -22.79 9.45 50.94
C THR A 64 -21.48 9.44 50.13
N ILE A 65 -20.43 8.79 50.63
CA ILE A 65 -19.15 8.68 49.91
C ILE A 65 -19.30 7.83 48.65
N THR A 66 -20.07 6.73 48.67
CA THR A 66 -20.32 5.94 47.45
C THR A 66 -21.13 6.74 46.42
N ALA A 67 -22.17 7.47 46.84
CA ALA A 67 -22.95 8.32 45.95
C ALA A 67 -22.11 9.46 45.34
N GLN A 68 -21.22 10.07 46.14
CA GLN A 68 -20.24 11.05 45.67
C GLN A 68 -19.32 10.45 44.59
N MET A 69 -18.76 9.25 44.83
CA MET A 69 -17.92 8.54 43.85
C MET A 69 -18.67 8.15 42.57
N GLU A 70 -19.94 7.77 42.67
CA GLU A 70 -20.79 7.48 41.51
C GLU A 70 -21.12 8.75 40.70
N LEU A 71 -21.39 9.87 41.36
CA LEU A 71 -21.60 11.17 40.71
C LEU A 71 -20.33 11.68 40.03
N ASP A 72 -19.17 11.60 40.67
CA ASP A 72 -17.88 12.01 40.09
C ASP A 72 -17.52 11.14 38.87
N ARG A 73 -17.74 9.82 38.96
CA ARG A 73 -17.59 8.90 37.83
C ARG A 73 -18.58 9.19 36.69
N ALA A 74 -19.84 9.46 37.00
CA ALA A 74 -20.83 9.86 36.01
C ALA A 74 -20.42 11.18 35.33
N ALA A 75 -19.85 12.13 36.06
CA ALA A 75 -19.34 13.39 35.51
C ALA A 75 -18.10 13.20 34.62
N GLU A 76 -17.25 12.20 34.89
CA GLU A 76 -16.16 11.78 34.00
C GLU A 76 -16.68 11.10 32.74
N ASP A 77 -17.66 10.21 32.88
CA ASP A 77 -18.32 9.53 31.76
C ASP A 77 -19.05 10.55 30.86
N PHE A 78 -19.75 11.55 31.42
CA PHE A 78 -20.33 12.66 30.66
C PHE A 78 -19.27 13.50 29.93
N ARG A 79 -18.13 13.79 30.57
CA ARG A 79 -17.00 14.50 29.92
C ARG A 79 -16.46 13.71 28.73
N ARG A 80 -16.28 12.39 28.87
CA ARG A 80 -15.82 11.49 27.80
C ARG A 80 -16.84 11.41 26.65
N VAL A 81 -18.10 11.12 26.95
CA VAL A 81 -19.17 11.05 25.93
C VAL A 81 -19.37 12.39 25.21
N HIS A 82 -19.15 13.52 25.89
CA HIS A 82 -19.17 14.83 25.24
C HIS A 82 -18.00 14.99 24.26
N GLN A 83 -16.78 14.57 24.62
CA GLN A 83 -15.61 14.60 23.73
C GLN A 83 -15.82 13.69 22.51
N GLU A 84 -16.30 12.46 22.73
CA GLU A 84 -16.66 11.51 21.67
C GLU A 84 -17.72 12.11 20.71
N ARG A 85 -18.76 12.74 21.26
CA ARG A 85 -19.80 13.45 20.47
C ARG A 85 -19.20 14.59 19.63
N GLN A 86 -18.31 15.40 20.18
CA GLN A 86 -17.67 16.50 19.44
C GLN A 86 -16.77 15.98 18.31
N GLU A 87 -16.03 14.89 18.53
CA GLU A 87 -15.22 14.25 17.49
C GLU A 87 -16.10 13.63 16.38
N VAL A 88 -17.24 13.01 16.72
CA VAL A 88 -18.22 12.53 15.71
C VAL A 88 -18.83 13.68 14.92
N ILE A 89 -19.16 14.81 15.56
CA ILE A 89 -19.63 16.02 14.87
C ILE A 89 -18.55 16.54 13.91
N ARG A 90 -17.30 16.67 14.38
CA ARG A 90 -16.17 17.09 13.55
C ARG A 90 -15.97 16.15 12.35
N GLN A 91 -16.12 14.84 12.52
CA GLN A 91 -16.04 13.88 11.41
C GLN A 91 -17.20 14.05 10.42
N TRP A 92 -18.42 14.32 10.90
CA TRP A 92 -19.60 14.56 10.07
C TRP A 92 -19.52 15.89 9.28
N GLU A 93 -19.05 16.96 9.91
CA GLU A 93 -18.73 18.24 9.25
C GLU A 93 -17.69 18.08 8.15
N ASN A 94 -16.62 17.33 8.41
CA ASN A 94 -15.61 16.99 7.40
C ASN A 94 -16.20 16.16 6.24
N ALA A 95 -17.12 15.24 6.51
CA ALA A 95 -17.81 14.48 5.47
C ALA A 95 -18.73 15.38 4.62
N ILE A 96 -19.44 16.33 5.22
CA ILE A 96 -20.26 17.33 4.51
C ILE A 96 -19.38 18.21 3.62
N HIS A 97 -18.24 18.72 4.11
CA HIS A 97 -17.34 19.52 3.28
C HIS A 97 -16.71 18.72 2.13
N GLN A 98 -16.41 17.43 2.33
CA GLN A 98 -15.98 16.56 1.24
C GLN A 98 -17.10 16.32 0.21
N MET A 99 -18.36 16.19 0.65
CA MET A 99 -19.51 16.07 -0.24
C MET A 99 -19.72 17.37 -1.05
N GLN A 100 -19.77 18.53 -0.39
CA GLN A 100 -19.87 19.85 -1.04
C GLN A 100 -18.76 20.08 -2.07
N LYS A 101 -17.52 19.65 -1.78
CA LYS A 101 -16.41 19.72 -2.74
C LYS A 101 -16.61 18.78 -3.93
N ARG A 102 -17.13 17.57 -3.71
CA ARG A 102 -17.48 16.61 -4.77
C ARG A 102 -18.60 17.15 -5.66
N ASP A 103 -19.61 17.79 -5.08
CA ASP A 103 -20.70 18.41 -5.82
C ASP A 103 -20.16 19.54 -6.72
N GLN A 104 -19.27 20.39 -6.21
CA GLN A 104 -18.58 21.43 -7.00
C GLN A 104 -17.67 20.84 -8.10
N GLU A 105 -16.98 19.72 -7.83
CA GLU A 105 -16.19 18.98 -8.83
C GLU A 105 -17.10 18.39 -9.93
N ILE A 106 -18.31 17.92 -9.57
CA ILE A 106 -19.31 17.39 -10.50
C ILE A 106 -19.91 18.53 -11.36
N ASP A 107 -20.24 19.67 -10.78
CA ASP A 107 -20.73 20.85 -11.51
C ASP A 107 -19.68 21.36 -12.52
N GLN A 108 -18.41 21.42 -12.13
CA GLN A 108 -17.30 21.76 -13.04
C GLN A 108 -17.16 20.73 -14.18
N CYS A 109 -17.25 19.43 -13.87
CA CYS A 109 -17.29 18.39 -14.89
C CYS A 109 -18.49 18.54 -15.84
N ALA A 110 -19.68 18.90 -15.33
CA ALA A 110 -20.88 19.11 -16.12
C ALA A 110 -20.77 20.30 -17.08
N LEU A 111 -20.15 21.40 -16.63
CA LEU A 111 -19.83 22.56 -17.48
C LEU A 111 -18.86 22.19 -18.61
N LEU A 112 -17.75 21.51 -18.29
CA LEU A 112 -16.77 21.04 -19.29
C LEU A 112 -17.42 20.08 -20.31
N ILE A 113 -18.32 19.20 -19.86
CA ILE A 113 -19.11 18.32 -20.74
C ILE A 113 -20.06 19.11 -21.63
N ALA A 114 -20.64 20.22 -21.15
CA ALA A 114 -21.49 21.10 -21.96
C ALA A 114 -20.69 21.87 -23.02
N GLU A 115 -19.51 22.39 -22.66
CA GLU A 115 -18.57 23.04 -23.58
C GLU A 115 -18.11 22.08 -24.69
N ILE A 116 -17.65 20.88 -24.32
CA ILE A 116 -17.23 19.84 -25.28
C ILE A 116 -18.40 19.43 -26.20
N LYS A 117 -19.62 19.28 -25.66
CA LYS A 117 -20.82 19.02 -26.48
C LYS A 117 -21.12 20.16 -27.45
N GLN A 118 -20.86 21.41 -27.09
CA GLN A 118 -21.04 22.53 -28.00
C GLN A 118 -19.92 22.61 -29.05
N GLU A 119 -18.68 22.30 -28.70
CA GLU A 119 -17.60 22.13 -29.69
C GLU A 119 -17.92 21.03 -30.70
N ILE A 120 -18.45 19.88 -30.26
CA ILE A 120 -18.84 18.76 -31.12
C ILE A 120 -19.90 19.24 -32.11
N ARG A 121 -20.99 19.89 -31.65
CA ARG A 121 -22.01 20.48 -32.53
C ARG A 121 -21.43 21.46 -33.55
N ASN A 122 -20.52 22.34 -33.12
CA ASN A 122 -19.87 23.30 -34.00
C ASN A 122 -19.02 22.59 -35.09
N LYS A 123 -18.31 21.51 -34.71
CA LYS A 123 -17.53 20.67 -35.64
C LYS A 123 -18.44 19.86 -36.57
N GLU A 124 -19.59 19.36 -36.10
CA GLU A 124 -20.61 18.68 -36.92
C GLU A 124 -21.30 19.62 -37.92
N ILE A 125 -21.51 20.90 -37.57
CA ILE A 125 -21.99 21.92 -38.51
C ILE A 125 -20.94 22.13 -39.61
N LEU A 126 -19.69 22.40 -39.23
CA LEU A 126 -18.60 22.62 -40.18
C LEU A 126 -18.35 21.40 -41.07
N LEU A 127 -18.43 20.17 -40.53
CA LEU A 127 -18.32 18.95 -41.33
C LEU A 127 -19.46 18.84 -42.35
N ARG A 128 -20.71 19.17 -41.99
CA ARG A 128 -21.84 19.20 -42.94
C ARG A 128 -21.69 20.28 -44.00
N GLU A 129 -21.16 21.46 -43.66
CA GLU A 129 -20.81 22.49 -44.63
C GLU A 129 -19.74 22.01 -45.61
N LYS A 130 -18.70 21.31 -45.12
CA LYS A 130 -17.62 20.77 -45.97
C LYS A 130 -18.06 19.59 -46.83
N THR A 131 -18.96 18.72 -46.37
CA THR A 131 -19.52 17.66 -47.22
C THR A 131 -20.49 18.22 -48.25
N ALA A 132 -21.33 19.20 -47.89
CA ALA A 132 -22.20 19.89 -48.85
C ALA A 132 -21.39 20.63 -49.93
N PHE A 133 -20.31 21.34 -49.53
CA PHE A 133 -19.38 21.96 -50.48
C PHE A 133 -18.71 20.93 -51.39
N LEU A 134 -18.20 19.81 -50.83
CA LEU A 134 -17.59 18.75 -51.62
C LEU A 134 -18.56 18.15 -52.64
N VAL A 135 -19.81 17.89 -52.25
CA VAL A 135 -20.86 17.39 -53.16
C VAL A 135 -21.18 18.42 -54.26
N ASN A 136 -21.26 19.71 -53.92
CA ASN A 136 -21.46 20.77 -54.91
C ASN A 136 -20.31 20.80 -55.94
N GLU A 137 -19.06 20.70 -55.47
CA GLU A 137 -17.89 20.69 -56.36
C GLU A 137 -17.77 19.40 -57.18
N THR A 138 -18.19 18.23 -56.68
CA THR A 138 -18.24 17.01 -57.52
C THR A 138 -19.32 17.12 -58.60
N VAL A 139 -20.48 17.73 -58.31
CA VAL A 139 -21.51 18.01 -59.32
C VAL A 139 -21.03 19.03 -60.36
N ASN A 140 -20.39 20.12 -59.92
CA ASN A 140 -19.77 21.11 -60.81
C ASN A 140 -18.75 20.45 -61.76
N ASN A 141 -17.85 19.63 -61.22
CA ASN A 141 -16.87 18.89 -62.03
C ASN A 141 -17.57 17.92 -63.02
N MET A 142 -18.61 17.19 -62.61
CA MET A 142 -19.41 16.36 -63.52
C MET A 142 -20.13 17.16 -64.61
N GLU A 143 -20.45 18.43 -64.39
CA GLU A 143 -20.93 19.31 -65.45
C GLU A 143 -19.82 19.80 -66.38
N TYR A 144 -18.65 20.14 -65.85
CA TYR A 144 -17.50 20.53 -66.68
C TYR A 144 -17.04 19.39 -67.57
N GLU A 145 -16.97 18.15 -67.07
CA GLU A 145 -16.72 16.95 -67.89
C GLU A 145 -17.74 16.78 -69.01
N LYS A 146 -19.05 17.00 -68.76
CA LYS A 146 -20.07 16.98 -69.82
C LYS A 146 -19.86 18.09 -70.87
N LYS A 147 -19.45 19.29 -70.44
CA LYS A 147 -19.15 20.45 -71.30
C LYS A 147 -17.89 20.21 -72.15
N ILE A 148 -16.87 19.56 -71.58
CA ILE A 148 -15.67 19.10 -72.31
C ILE A 148 -16.07 18.04 -73.35
N LEU A 149 -16.78 16.98 -72.95
CA LEU A 149 -17.22 15.90 -73.86
C LEU A 149 -18.13 16.38 -75.00
N THR A 150 -18.84 17.50 -74.85
CA THR A 150 -19.60 18.12 -75.95
C THR A 150 -18.69 18.92 -76.88
N ALA A 151 -17.82 19.79 -76.34
CA ALA A 151 -16.83 20.52 -77.11
C ALA A 151 -15.85 19.62 -77.88
N GLU A 152 -15.46 18.47 -77.32
CA GLU A 152 -14.63 17.47 -78.01
C GLU A 152 -15.36 16.82 -79.20
N ARG A 153 -16.67 16.57 -79.10
CA ARG A 153 -17.47 16.03 -80.20
C ARG A 153 -17.60 17.07 -81.32
N GLU A 154 -17.85 18.32 -80.97
CA GLU A 154 -17.91 19.45 -81.91
C GLU A 154 -16.57 19.65 -82.63
N ALA A 155 -15.46 19.70 -81.88
CA ALA A 155 -14.11 19.81 -82.43
C ALA A 155 -13.76 18.62 -83.35
N ASN A 156 -14.17 17.40 -83.00
CA ASN A 156 -13.95 16.22 -83.85
C ASN A 156 -14.87 16.17 -85.08
N ASN A 157 -16.05 16.79 -85.05
CA ASN A 157 -16.90 16.98 -86.23
C ASN A 157 -16.28 18.03 -87.17
N LEU A 158 -15.89 19.19 -86.65
CA LEU A 158 -15.19 20.24 -87.41
C LEU A 158 -13.89 19.74 -88.05
N ARG A 159 -13.13 18.87 -87.37
CA ARG A 159 -11.94 18.19 -87.95
C ARG A 159 -12.30 17.29 -89.14
N LYS A 160 -13.38 16.52 -89.08
CA LYS A 160 -13.86 15.67 -90.19
C LYS A 160 -14.37 16.52 -91.36
N GLU A 161 -15.09 17.60 -91.08
CA GLU A 161 -15.56 18.54 -92.09
C GLU A 161 -14.38 19.21 -92.79
N PHE A 162 -13.39 19.70 -92.05
CA PHE A 162 -12.15 20.25 -92.61
C PHE A 162 -11.43 19.23 -93.52
N GLN A 163 -11.24 17.99 -93.06
CA GLN A 163 -10.65 16.92 -93.87
C GLN A 163 -11.44 16.64 -95.16
N ALA A 164 -12.78 16.64 -95.09
CA ALA A 164 -13.62 16.44 -96.26
C ALA A 164 -13.54 17.61 -97.26
N GLN A 165 -13.40 18.86 -96.80
CA GLN A 165 -13.23 20.02 -97.68
C GLN A 165 -11.81 20.10 -98.26
N ASP A 166 -10.77 19.72 -97.51
CA ASP A 166 -9.39 19.70 -98.05
C ASP A 166 -9.19 18.57 -99.08
N ALA A 167 -9.86 17.43 -98.90
CA ALA A 167 -9.94 16.38 -99.91
C ALA A 167 -10.60 16.89 -101.21
N ARG A 168 -11.71 17.62 -101.12
CA ARG A 168 -12.37 18.27 -102.27
C ARG A 168 -11.49 19.35 -102.91
N ARG A 169 -10.80 20.17 -102.12
CA ARG A 169 -9.85 21.18 -102.60
C ARG A 169 -8.72 20.53 -103.40
N THR A 170 -8.24 19.37 -102.94
CA THR A 170 -7.19 18.60 -103.63
C THR A 170 -7.71 17.99 -104.94
N GLN A 171 -8.91 17.41 -104.95
CA GLN A 171 -9.56 16.93 -106.18
C GLN A 171 -9.72 18.03 -107.24
N LEU A 172 -10.21 19.21 -106.84
CA LEU A 172 -10.34 20.38 -107.73
C LEU A 172 -8.98 20.91 -108.21
N GLN A 173 -7.91 20.79 -107.40
CA GLN A 173 -6.56 21.14 -107.79
C GLN A 173 -6.00 20.16 -108.85
N ASP A 174 -6.26 18.86 -108.70
CA ASP A 174 -5.86 17.83 -109.67
C ASP A 174 -6.65 17.98 -110.99
N GLU A 175 -7.96 18.26 -110.93
CA GLU A 175 -8.78 18.61 -112.10
C GLU A 175 -8.24 19.83 -112.86
N LEU A 176 -7.90 20.91 -112.13
CA LEU A 176 -7.30 22.11 -112.72
C LEU A 176 -5.93 21.81 -113.34
N GLN A 177 -5.10 21.00 -112.69
CA GLN A 177 -3.80 20.58 -113.24
C GLN A 177 -3.96 19.71 -114.50
N ASN A 178 -4.95 18.82 -114.53
CA ASN A 178 -5.30 18.03 -115.72
C ASN A 178 -5.75 18.94 -116.87
N LEU A 179 -6.68 19.87 -116.62
CA LEU A 179 -7.13 20.86 -117.62
C LEU A 179 -5.97 21.73 -118.13
N LYS A 180 -5.08 22.17 -117.25
CA LYS A 180 -3.87 22.92 -117.62
C LYS A 180 -2.94 22.10 -118.51
N SER A 181 -2.80 20.78 -118.28
CA SER A 181 -2.01 19.90 -119.15
C SER A 181 -2.62 19.76 -120.55
N VAL A 182 -3.96 19.68 -120.66
CA VAL A 182 -4.69 19.64 -121.93
C VAL A 182 -4.54 20.96 -122.67
N VAL A 183 -4.73 22.11 -122.01
CA VAL A 183 -4.53 23.44 -122.61
C VAL A 183 -3.11 23.59 -123.13
N ASN A 184 -2.09 23.28 -122.33
CA ASN A 184 -0.69 23.33 -122.77
C ASN A 184 -0.42 22.45 -124.00
N ARG A 185 -1.00 21.24 -124.05
CA ARG A 185 -0.87 20.35 -125.20
C ARG A 185 -1.52 20.95 -126.45
N THR A 186 -2.77 21.40 -126.36
CA THR A 186 -3.46 22.05 -127.50
C THR A 186 -2.77 23.33 -127.97
N ALA A 187 -2.12 24.09 -127.08
CA ALA A 187 -1.30 25.24 -127.45
C ALA A 187 -0.06 24.82 -128.23
N SER A 188 0.67 23.80 -127.78
CA SER A 188 1.82 23.23 -128.50
C SER A 188 1.44 22.65 -129.87
N ASP A 189 0.29 21.96 -129.95
CA ASP A 189 -0.23 21.43 -131.21
C ASP A 189 -0.57 22.57 -132.18
N LEU A 190 -1.19 23.65 -131.70
CA LEU A 190 -1.53 24.85 -132.48
C LEU A 190 -0.28 25.62 -132.93
N GLU A 191 0.77 25.69 -132.11
CA GLU A 191 2.07 26.24 -132.51
C GLU A 191 2.76 25.38 -133.58
N SER A 192 2.68 24.05 -133.48
CA SER A 192 3.17 23.15 -134.53
C SER A 192 2.46 23.42 -135.87
N LEU A 193 1.14 23.59 -135.87
CA LEU A 193 0.36 23.94 -137.07
C LEU A 193 0.70 25.34 -137.60
N ARG A 194 0.93 26.32 -136.72
CA ARG A 194 1.40 27.65 -137.11
C ARG A 194 2.75 27.59 -137.84
N THR A 195 3.72 26.83 -137.32
CA THR A 195 5.04 26.70 -137.99
C THR A 195 4.92 26.02 -139.35
N GLN A 196 4.12 24.96 -139.50
CA GLN A 196 3.81 24.34 -140.79
C GLN A 196 3.22 25.36 -141.79
N ILE A 197 2.25 26.17 -141.36
CA ILE A 197 1.65 27.24 -142.18
C ILE A 197 2.70 28.29 -142.59
N THR A 198 3.65 28.66 -141.72
CA THR A 198 4.72 29.60 -142.09
C THR A 198 5.71 29.02 -143.10
N ASN A 199 5.96 27.71 -143.07
CA ASN A 199 6.83 27.06 -144.06
C ASN A 199 6.15 27.00 -145.44
N LEU A 200 4.88 26.59 -145.51
CA LEU A 200 4.10 26.61 -146.75
C LEU A 200 4.01 28.04 -147.36
N LYS A 201 3.90 29.08 -146.53
CA LYS A 201 3.95 30.48 -147.00
C LYS A 201 5.29 30.85 -147.64
N LYS A 202 6.43 30.37 -147.12
CA LYS A 202 7.75 30.60 -147.72
C LYS A 202 7.89 29.91 -149.08
N GLU A 203 7.39 28.68 -149.24
CA GLU A 203 7.40 27.97 -150.52
C GLU A 203 6.60 28.69 -151.61
N ILE A 204 5.43 29.24 -151.26
CA ILE A 204 4.59 30.03 -152.17
C ILE A 204 5.34 31.30 -152.63
N GLN A 205 5.99 32.02 -151.70
CA GLN A 205 6.80 33.20 -152.02
C GLN A 205 7.98 32.86 -152.95
N GLY A 206 8.66 31.72 -152.73
CA GLY A 206 9.71 31.23 -153.60
C GLY A 206 9.24 31.00 -155.04
N LYS A 207 8.09 30.34 -155.22
CA LYS A 207 7.51 30.09 -156.57
C LYS A 207 7.06 31.39 -157.26
N GLN A 208 6.59 32.39 -156.51
CA GLN A 208 6.24 33.70 -157.06
C GLN A 208 7.46 34.51 -157.54
N ALA A 209 8.64 34.35 -156.93
CA ALA A 209 9.85 35.04 -157.35
C ALA A 209 10.33 34.59 -158.73
N SER A 210 10.36 33.28 -159.00
CA SER A 210 10.81 32.72 -160.29
C SER A 210 9.93 33.14 -161.47
N LEU A 211 8.63 33.38 -161.26
CA LEU A 211 7.71 33.84 -162.32
C LEU A 211 8.01 35.26 -162.80
N LYS A 212 8.47 36.17 -161.91
CA LYS A 212 8.77 37.56 -162.28
C LYS A 212 9.99 37.65 -163.22
N LEU A 213 11.04 36.90 -162.89
CA LEU A 213 12.30 36.82 -163.67
C LEU A 213 12.13 36.29 -165.10
N LEU A 214 11.03 35.58 -165.41
CA LEU A 214 10.73 35.16 -166.78
C LEU A 214 10.10 36.29 -167.60
N ASN A 215 9.17 37.04 -167.01
CA ASN A 215 8.43 38.10 -167.71
C ASN A 215 9.34 39.28 -168.10
N GLU A 216 10.28 39.65 -167.22
CA GLU A 216 11.22 40.76 -167.44
C GLU A 216 12.10 40.57 -168.69
N LYS A 217 12.40 39.32 -169.07
CA LYS A 217 13.18 38.99 -170.27
C LYS A 217 12.42 39.17 -171.59
N ASN A 218 11.08 39.10 -171.56
CA ASN A 218 10.25 39.23 -172.77
C ASN A 218 10.10 40.69 -173.22
N ALA A 219 10.13 41.65 -172.30
CA ALA A 219 9.96 43.08 -172.62
C ALA A 219 11.12 43.62 -173.48
N SER A 220 12.37 43.32 -173.12
CA SER A 220 13.58 43.92 -173.71
C SER A 220 13.86 43.59 -175.20
N LEU A 221 13.03 42.74 -175.81
CA LEU A 221 13.09 42.43 -177.25
C LEU A 221 12.06 43.23 -178.07
N SER A 222 11.04 43.83 -177.46
CA SER A 222 9.99 44.57 -178.18
C SER A 222 10.42 45.98 -178.60
N ASP A 223 11.17 46.68 -177.74
CA ASP A 223 11.49 48.10 -177.95
C ASP A 223 12.51 48.36 -179.06
N LYS A 224 13.26 47.33 -179.49
CA LYS A 224 14.27 47.43 -180.55
C LYS A 224 13.69 47.53 -181.97
N LEU A 225 12.37 47.44 -182.14
CA LEU A 225 11.69 47.43 -183.45
C LEU A 225 11.13 48.81 -183.88
N LYS A 226 11.10 49.81 -182.99
CA LYS A 226 10.26 51.02 -183.15
C LYS A 226 10.98 52.33 -183.52
N LEU A 227 12.30 52.32 -183.72
CA LEU A 227 13.12 53.54 -183.89
C LEU A 227 13.84 53.62 -185.24
N ALA A 228 13.14 53.33 -186.35
CA ALA A 228 13.78 53.13 -187.66
C ALA A 228 13.03 53.72 -188.89
N ILE A 229 12.05 54.62 -188.73
CA ILE A 229 11.26 55.19 -189.85
C ILE A 229 10.92 56.68 -189.58
N GLU A 230 11.16 57.55 -190.58
CA GLU A 230 10.71 58.96 -190.83
C GLU A 230 11.77 60.10 -190.84
N GLU A 231 11.78 60.94 -191.91
CA GLU A 231 12.77 62.03 -192.22
C GLU A 231 12.29 62.99 -193.37
N THR A 232 12.97 64.14 -193.61
CA THR A 232 12.98 65.07 -194.82
C THR A 232 11.84 66.13 -195.03
N LEU A 233 11.93 67.28 -195.77
CA LEU A 233 13.06 68.13 -196.29
C LEU A 233 12.77 69.68 -196.48
N THR A 234 12.61 70.25 -197.72
CA THR A 234 12.93 71.66 -198.13
C THR A 234 12.23 72.13 -199.45
N ALA A 235 12.30 73.36 -200.03
CA ALA A 235 12.45 74.80 -199.61
C ALA A 235 12.41 75.78 -200.87
N GLU A 236 12.75 77.09 -200.69
CA GLU A 236 13.09 78.18 -201.69
C GLU A 236 12.04 79.24 -202.17
N GLU A 237 12.57 80.37 -202.71
CA GLU A 237 11.96 81.66 -203.17
C GLU A 237 11.35 82.58 -202.07
N LYS A 238 12.05 83.54 -201.43
CA LYS A 238 12.90 84.69 -201.88
C LYS A 238 12.12 85.77 -202.67
N ALA A 239 12.27 87.08 -202.46
CA ALA A 239 12.88 87.85 -201.35
C ALA A 239 12.44 89.34 -201.34
N LEU A 240 12.01 89.90 -202.48
CA LEU A 240 11.91 91.34 -202.74
C LEU A 240 10.78 92.12 -202.05
N LYS A 241 9.98 91.49 -201.17
CA LYS A 241 8.94 92.19 -200.37
C LYS A 241 9.35 92.44 -198.91
N LEU A 242 10.54 92.01 -198.50
CA LEU A 242 11.03 92.16 -197.12
C LEU A 242 11.62 93.54 -196.81
N GLU A 243 11.98 94.33 -197.82
CA GLU A 243 12.86 95.50 -197.65
C GLU A 243 12.11 96.83 -197.39
N GLU A 244 10.81 96.92 -197.70
CA GLU A 244 9.96 98.05 -197.28
C GLU A 244 9.45 97.88 -195.84
N ILE A 245 9.04 96.66 -195.45
CA ILE A 245 8.43 96.38 -194.13
C ILE A 245 9.42 96.59 -192.97
N LEU A 246 10.71 96.27 -193.19
CA LEU A 246 11.74 96.34 -192.13
C LEU A 246 11.88 97.74 -191.50
N LYS A 247 11.70 98.82 -192.27
CA LYS A 247 11.94 100.20 -191.80
C LYS A 247 10.84 100.78 -190.92
N GLU A 248 9.69 100.11 -190.84
CA GLU A 248 8.61 100.48 -189.92
C GLU A 248 8.74 99.72 -188.58
N GLU A 249 9.14 98.43 -188.63
CA GLU A 249 9.45 97.62 -187.45
C GLU A 249 10.60 98.20 -186.60
N GLU A 250 11.69 98.67 -187.21
CA GLU A 250 12.88 99.17 -186.49
C GLU A 250 12.56 100.26 -185.44
N LYS A 251 11.57 101.12 -185.70
CA LYS A 251 11.15 102.18 -184.75
C LYS A 251 10.34 101.67 -183.57
N SER A 252 9.62 100.55 -183.75
CA SER A 252 8.84 99.90 -182.68
C SER A 252 9.75 99.35 -181.58
N VAL A 253 10.97 98.93 -181.95
CA VAL A 253 11.94 98.30 -181.04
C VAL A 253 12.56 99.32 -180.05
N GLU A 254 12.98 100.50 -180.49
CA GLU A 254 13.61 101.51 -179.62
C GLU A 254 12.72 101.94 -178.44
N GLU A 255 11.41 102.06 -178.64
CA GLU A 255 10.47 102.40 -177.56
C GLU A 255 10.41 101.30 -176.49
N LYS A 256 10.43 100.03 -176.89
CA LYS A 256 10.37 98.87 -175.98
C LYS A 256 11.65 98.67 -175.17
N GLU A 257 12.82 99.02 -175.72
CA GLU A 257 14.06 98.99 -174.95
C GLU A 257 14.09 100.02 -173.81
N ASN A 258 13.39 101.15 -173.97
CA ASN A 258 13.30 102.19 -172.93
C ASN A 258 12.42 101.77 -171.76
N GLU A 259 11.26 101.14 -172.01
CA GLU A 259 10.43 100.52 -170.97
C GLU A 259 11.22 99.46 -170.19
N MET A 260 11.97 98.61 -170.90
CA MET A 260 12.75 97.53 -170.28
C MET A 260 13.87 98.04 -169.35
N ARG A 261 14.44 99.23 -169.61
CA ARG A 261 15.43 99.85 -168.71
C ARG A 261 14.79 100.29 -167.38
N GLN A 262 13.65 100.97 -167.41
CA GLN A 262 12.98 101.46 -166.20
C GLN A 262 12.55 100.32 -165.27
N LEU A 263 12.09 99.19 -165.84
CA LEU A 263 11.72 98.00 -165.08
C LEU A 263 12.91 97.34 -164.36
N LYS A 264 14.11 97.35 -164.96
CA LYS A 264 15.32 96.80 -164.34
C LYS A 264 15.76 97.61 -163.11
N ASP A 265 15.68 98.94 -163.17
CA ASP A 265 16.02 99.82 -162.04
C ASP A 265 15.05 99.67 -160.85
N LEU A 266 13.75 99.49 -161.13
CA LEU A 266 12.74 99.19 -160.10
C LEU A 266 13.00 97.84 -159.43
N LEU A 267 13.33 96.81 -160.22
CA LEU A 267 13.63 95.47 -159.73
C LEU A 267 14.89 95.45 -158.85
N PHE A 268 15.93 96.21 -159.20
CA PHE A 268 17.13 96.37 -158.38
C PHE A 268 16.79 96.99 -157.00
N LYS A 269 16.04 98.10 -156.99
CA LYS A 269 15.62 98.77 -155.74
C LYS A 269 14.80 97.84 -154.84
N LYS A 270 13.83 97.11 -155.39
CA LYS A 270 13.04 96.13 -154.60
C LYS A 270 13.86 94.93 -154.12
N THR A 271 14.88 94.51 -154.88
CA THR A 271 15.83 93.48 -154.42
C THR A 271 16.67 93.98 -153.23
N GLN A 272 17.04 95.26 -153.20
CA GLN A 272 17.77 95.86 -152.08
C GLN A 272 16.90 96.03 -150.82
N GLU A 273 15.66 96.49 -150.98
CA GLU A 273 14.67 96.52 -149.88
C GLU A 273 14.44 95.14 -149.26
N LEU A 274 14.26 94.11 -150.10
CA LEU A 274 14.02 92.73 -149.66
C LEU A 274 15.20 92.15 -148.86
N LYS A 275 16.44 92.41 -149.29
CA LYS A 275 17.64 92.02 -148.52
C LYS A 275 17.65 92.64 -147.13
N ALA A 276 17.41 93.96 -147.03
CA ALA A 276 17.40 94.68 -145.76
C ALA A 276 16.29 94.21 -144.79
N GLN A 277 15.14 93.74 -145.30
CA GLN A 277 14.12 93.10 -144.46
C GLN A 277 14.54 91.69 -144.02
N SER A 278 15.17 90.88 -144.90
CA SER A 278 15.67 89.54 -144.54
C SER A 278 16.77 89.55 -143.48
N GLU A 279 17.52 90.66 -143.36
CA GLU A 279 18.52 90.86 -142.32
C GLU A 279 17.88 91.18 -140.96
N LYS A 280 16.83 92.02 -140.95
CA LYS A 280 16.02 92.26 -139.74
C LYS A 280 15.29 91.01 -139.27
N GLU A 281 14.75 90.21 -140.19
CA GLU A 281 14.11 88.92 -139.89
C GLU A 281 15.09 87.97 -139.17
N LYS A 282 16.33 87.85 -139.66
CA LYS A 282 17.38 87.05 -139.02
C LYS A 282 17.73 87.53 -137.61
N ILE A 283 17.77 88.84 -137.39
CA ILE A 283 18.02 89.43 -136.05
C ILE A 283 16.87 89.07 -135.10
N ILE A 284 15.62 89.28 -135.52
CA ILE A 284 14.42 88.94 -134.72
C ILE A 284 14.33 87.44 -134.45
N LEU A 285 14.69 86.58 -135.41
CA LEU A 285 14.76 85.13 -135.19
C LEU A 285 15.84 84.74 -134.16
N ALA A 286 17.00 85.39 -134.15
CA ALA A 286 18.03 85.18 -133.15
C ALA A 286 17.59 85.64 -131.74
N GLU A 287 16.87 86.76 -131.65
CA GLU A 287 16.26 87.25 -130.41
C GLU A 287 15.17 86.28 -129.91
N ILE A 288 14.30 85.79 -130.80
CA ILE A 288 13.29 84.76 -130.48
C ILE A 288 13.96 83.47 -130.00
N GLU A 289 15.05 83.02 -130.63
CA GLU A 289 15.82 81.87 -130.14
C GLU A 289 16.43 82.12 -128.75
N GLY A 290 16.94 83.31 -128.48
CA GLY A 290 17.41 83.72 -127.16
C GLY A 290 16.29 83.69 -126.10
N GLY A 291 15.12 84.22 -126.46
CA GLY A 291 13.90 84.15 -125.67
C GLY A 291 13.44 82.71 -125.40
N GLN A 292 13.49 81.84 -126.41
CA GLN A 292 13.16 80.42 -126.23
C GLN A 292 14.18 79.68 -125.36
N LYS A 293 15.48 79.99 -125.48
CA LYS A 293 16.55 79.38 -124.67
C LYS A 293 16.43 79.81 -123.19
N THR A 294 16.17 81.09 -122.93
CA THR A 294 15.91 81.60 -121.58
C THR A 294 14.60 81.07 -121.00
N LEU A 295 13.52 81.00 -121.78
CA LEU A 295 12.24 80.41 -121.36
C LEU A 295 12.35 78.91 -121.05
N LYS A 296 13.13 78.14 -121.83
CA LYS A 296 13.46 76.73 -121.52
C LYS A 296 14.25 76.62 -120.21
N SER A 297 15.23 77.50 -119.98
CA SER A 297 15.98 77.56 -118.72
C SER A 297 15.07 77.86 -117.53
N LEU A 298 14.21 78.88 -117.62
CA LEU A 298 13.23 79.23 -116.60
C LEU A 298 12.22 78.09 -116.32
N LYS A 299 11.71 77.42 -117.36
CA LYS A 299 10.88 76.22 -117.18
C LYS A 299 11.63 75.09 -116.45
N SER A 300 12.90 74.85 -116.77
CA SER A 300 13.72 73.85 -116.06
C SER A 300 13.96 74.23 -114.59
N ARG A 301 13.97 75.53 -114.26
CA ARG A 301 14.07 76.03 -112.89
C ARG A 301 12.72 75.93 -112.15
N LEU A 302 11.61 76.16 -112.84
CA LEU A 302 10.26 75.93 -112.33
C LEU A 302 10.08 74.45 -111.95
N CYS A 303 10.30 73.53 -112.88
CA CYS A 303 10.17 72.08 -112.62
C CYS A 303 11.07 71.59 -111.46
N LYS A 304 12.25 72.21 -111.26
CA LYS A 304 13.08 71.91 -110.08
C LYS A 304 12.40 72.36 -108.78
N LEU A 305 11.94 73.61 -108.72
CA LEU A 305 11.18 74.12 -107.59
C LEU A 305 9.90 73.30 -107.34
N ASP A 306 9.19 72.87 -108.38
CA ASP A 306 8.02 71.99 -108.26
C ASP A 306 8.41 70.63 -107.63
N THR A 307 9.52 70.01 -108.06
CA THR A 307 10.00 68.76 -107.43
C THR A 307 10.51 68.97 -106.01
N ASP A 308 11.04 70.14 -105.67
CA ASP A 308 11.50 70.45 -104.31
C ASP A 308 10.31 70.79 -103.40
N LEU A 309 9.23 71.38 -103.92
CA LEU A 309 7.96 71.60 -103.24
C LEU A 309 7.26 70.25 -102.96
N LEU A 310 7.27 69.32 -103.91
CA LEU A 310 6.78 67.95 -103.69
C LEU A 310 7.58 67.22 -102.60
N LYS A 311 8.92 67.29 -102.61
CA LYS A 311 9.76 66.75 -101.52
C LYS A 311 9.46 67.42 -100.18
N GLN A 312 9.18 68.73 -100.16
CA GLN A 312 8.76 69.43 -98.95
C GLN A 312 7.40 68.97 -98.45
N GLN A 313 6.43 68.71 -99.35
CA GLN A 313 5.15 68.10 -98.97
C GLN A 313 5.32 66.68 -98.43
N GLU A 314 6.12 65.83 -99.08
CA GLU A 314 6.46 64.50 -98.56
C GLU A 314 7.13 64.59 -97.18
N LEU A 315 8.06 65.53 -96.98
CA LEU A 315 8.77 65.72 -95.72
C LEU A 315 7.83 66.27 -94.62
N ILE A 316 6.88 67.14 -94.97
CA ILE A 316 5.79 67.59 -94.08
C ILE A 316 4.89 66.41 -93.72
N TYR A 317 4.38 65.63 -94.68
CA TYR A 317 3.53 64.46 -94.37
C TYR A 317 4.25 63.41 -93.51
N ASN A 318 5.55 63.19 -93.73
CA ASN A 318 6.37 62.32 -92.87
C ASN A 318 6.55 62.91 -91.46
N GLN A 319 6.72 64.23 -91.34
CA GLN A 319 6.76 64.92 -90.05
C GLN A 319 5.40 64.89 -89.35
N ASP A 320 4.28 65.11 -90.04
CA ASP A 320 2.92 65.02 -89.50
C ASP A 320 2.59 63.60 -89.03
N PHE A 321 3.00 62.56 -89.77
CA PHE A 321 2.86 61.18 -89.34
C PHE A 321 3.70 60.89 -88.08
N TYR A 322 4.94 61.40 -88.03
CA TYR A 322 5.81 61.28 -86.85
C TYR A 322 5.27 62.07 -85.65
N ILE A 323 4.71 63.26 -85.87
CA ILE A 323 4.02 64.09 -84.89
C ILE A 323 2.78 63.36 -84.37
N GLN A 324 1.95 62.75 -85.22
CA GLN A 324 0.82 61.93 -84.78
C GLN A 324 1.28 60.69 -83.99
N GLN A 325 2.39 60.06 -84.38
CA GLN A 325 2.94 58.93 -83.63
C GLN A 325 3.50 59.35 -82.26
N ILE A 326 4.13 60.53 -82.18
CA ILE A 326 4.54 61.15 -80.92
C ILE A 326 3.33 61.58 -80.10
N GLN A 327 2.32 62.25 -80.66
CA GLN A 327 1.09 62.66 -79.97
C GLN A 327 0.35 61.45 -79.37
N ARG A 328 0.16 60.36 -80.14
CA ARG A 328 -0.42 59.11 -79.62
C ARG A 328 0.45 58.47 -78.52
N ARG A 329 1.75 58.72 -78.50
CA ARG A 329 2.66 58.33 -77.40
C ARG A 329 2.62 59.32 -76.23
N LEU A 330 2.34 60.60 -76.49
CA LEU A 330 2.24 61.68 -75.53
C LEU A 330 0.95 61.56 -74.72
N SER A 331 -0.23 61.48 -75.38
CA SER A 331 -1.51 61.14 -74.75
C SER A 331 -1.42 59.90 -73.86
N ARG A 332 -0.73 58.84 -74.31
CA ARG A 332 -0.47 57.61 -73.52
C ARG A 332 0.48 57.80 -72.33
N LEU A 333 1.32 58.84 -72.32
CA LEU A 333 2.22 59.21 -71.22
C LEU A 333 1.58 60.26 -70.29
N GLU A 334 0.69 61.11 -70.81
CA GLU A 334 -0.06 62.15 -70.11
C GLU A 334 -1.31 61.60 -69.41
N GLY A 335 -1.75 60.39 -69.77
CA GLY A 335 -2.81 59.65 -69.08
C GLY A 335 -4.14 59.56 -69.84
N GLU A 336 -4.20 60.02 -71.10
CA GLU A 336 -5.31 59.78 -72.02
C GLU A 336 -5.26 58.32 -72.53
N ILE A 337 -5.71 57.44 -71.65
CA ILE A 337 -6.00 56.03 -71.88
C ILE A 337 -7.44 55.92 -72.41
N ASN A 338 -7.74 54.91 -73.25
CA ASN A 338 -9.12 54.61 -73.66
C ASN A 338 -10.02 54.47 -72.42
N SER A 339 -11.27 54.93 -72.47
CA SER A 339 -12.24 54.89 -71.35
C SER A 339 -12.23 53.53 -70.64
N ASP A 340 -12.32 52.47 -71.43
CA ASP A 340 -12.51 51.09 -70.99
C ASP A 340 -11.22 50.55 -70.33
N GLU A 341 -10.05 50.90 -70.88
CA GLU A 341 -8.74 50.58 -70.27
C GLU A 341 -8.52 51.35 -68.96
N LYS A 342 -9.01 52.60 -68.88
CA LYS A 342 -8.98 53.40 -67.66
C LYS A 342 -9.89 52.83 -66.58
N GLU A 343 -11.13 52.47 -66.91
CA GLU A 343 -12.06 51.83 -65.97
C GLU A 343 -11.52 50.48 -65.46
N VAL A 344 -10.91 49.66 -66.33
CA VAL A 344 -10.25 48.40 -65.94
C VAL A 344 -9.05 48.65 -65.00
N LEU A 345 -8.29 49.73 -65.19
CA LEU A 345 -7.18 50.09 -64.31
C LEU A 345 -7.68 50.68 -62.98
N GLU A 346 -8.69 51.54 -62.98
CA GLU A 346 -9.30 52.09 -61.77
C GLU A 346 -10.00 50.98 -60.94
N GLY A 347 -10.66 50.03 -61.60
CA GLY A 347 -11.20 48.82 -60.98
C GLY A 347 -10.11 47.98 -60.30
N LYS A 348 -9.00 47.68 -61.01
CA LYS A 348 -7.85 46.99 -60.41
C LYS A 348 -7.22 47.77 -59.26
N VAL A 349 -7.17 49.09 -59.34
CA VAL A 349 -6.69 49.94 -58.22
C VAL A 349 -7.66 49.90 -57.03
N ALA A 350 -8.97 49.81 -57.26
CA ALA A 350 -9.96 49.63 -56.19
C ALA A 350 -9.86 48.24 -55.55
N GLU A 351 -9.69 47.17 -56.33
CA GLU A 351 -9.44 45.80 -55.84
C GLU A 351 -8.13 45.71 -55.04
N LEU A 352 -7.04 46.31 -55.53
CA LEU A 352 -5.76 46.35 -54.82
C LEU A 352 -5.82 47.19 -53.54
N LYS A 353 -6.59 48.28 -53.51
CA LYS A 353 -6.85 49.04 -52.27
C LYS A 353 -7.69 48.23 -51.28
N LYS A 354 -8.78 47.60 -51.73
CA LYS A 354 -9.65 46.76 -50.90
C LYS A 354 -8.87 45.60 -50.28
N THR A 355 -8.10 44.86 -51.09
CA THR A 355 -7.27 43.76 -50.60
C THR A 355 -6.13 44.25 -49.69
N LEU A 356 -5.51 45.41 -49.96
CA LEU A 356 -4.56 46.04 -49.02
C LEU A 356 -5.21 46.35 -47.67
N GLU A 357 -6.44 46.87 -47.65
CA GLU A 357 -7.17 47.19 -46.42
C GLU A 357 -7.66 45.93 -45.68
N GLU A 358 -8.06 44.88 -46.38
CA GLU A 358 -8.34 43.56 -45.80
C GLU A 358 -7.07 42.94 -45.19
N LYS A 359 -5.91 43.04 -45.86
CA LYS A 359 -4.62 42.59 -45.32
C LYS A 359 -4.15 43.44 -44.13
N LYS A 360 -4.40 44.75 -44.12
CA LYS A 360 -4.16 45.62 -42.95
C LYS A 360 -5.04 45.21 -41.77
N LYS A 361 -6.36 45.09 -41.97
CA LYS A 361 -7.30 44.63 -40.92
C LYS A 361 -6.91 43.25 -40.37
N ALA A 362 -6.49 42.33 -41.23
CA ALA A 362 -5.97 41.02 -40.81
C ALA A 362 -4.65 41.12 -40.03
N TYR A 363 -3.72 41.99 -40.45
CA TYR A 363 -2.48 42.27 -39.73
C TYR A 363 -2.76 42.89 -38.35
N ASP A 364 -3.61 43.91 -38.26
CA ASP A 364 -3.96 44.59 -37.00
C ASP A 364 -4.67 43.63 -36.03
N ALA A 365 -5.54 42.76 -36.55
CA ALA A 365 -6.15 41.68 -35.77
C ALA A 365 -5.08 40.70 -35.25
N LEU A 366 -4.17 40.23 -36.10
CA LEU A 366 -3.08 39.32 -35.72
C LEU A 366 -2.11 39.96 -34.72
N GLN A 367 -1.80 41.25 -34.89
CA GLN A 367 -0.98 42.07 -33.99
C GLN A 367 -1.65 42.21 -32.62
N SER A 368 -2.98 42.36 -32.57
CA SER A 368 -3.75 42.39 -31.32
C SER A 368 -3.77 41.04 -30.61
N LEU A 369 -3.91 39.93 -31.36
CA LEU A 369 -3.84 38.57 -30.84
C LEU A 369 -2.44 38.23 -30.33
N TYR A 370 -1.39 38.63 -31.05
CA TYR A 370 0.00 38.49 -30.61
C TYR A 370 0.25 39.21 -29.28
N ARG A 371 -0.22 40.45 -29.11
CA ARG A 371 -0.09 41.20 -27.85
C ARG A 371 -0.85 40.56 -26.69
N LYS A 372 -2.04 40.00 -26.93
CA LYS A 372 -2.78 39.20 -25.92
C LYS A 372 -1.95 37.99 -25.52
N LEU A 373 -1.58 37.15 -26.48
CA LEU A 373 -0.82 35.91 -26.27
C LEU A 373 0.54 36.18 -25.59
N GLN A 374 1.21 37.30 -25.91
CA GLN A 374 2.41 37.75 -25.22
C GLN A 374 2.15 38.14 -23.75
N SER A 375 1.00 38.73 -23.45
CA SER A 375 0.56 39.05 -22.08
C SER A 375 0.18 37.79 -21.30
N ASP A 376 -0.53 36.86 -21.96
CA ASP A 376 -0.93 35.56 -21.41
C ASP A 376 0.31 34.71 -21.07
N ILE A 377 1.35 34.74 -21.92
CA ILE A 377 2.67 34.15 -21.63
C ILE A 377 3.32 34.80 -20.39
N GLN A 378 3.23 36.12 -20.20
CA GLN A 378 3.78 36.78 -19.00
C GLN A 378 3.00 36.42 -17.73
N ILE A 379 1.68 36.30 -17.81
CA ILE A 379 0.84 35.86 -16.70
C ILE A 379 1.16 34.40 -16.34
N THR A 380 1.23 33.53 -17.35
CA THR A 380 1.56 32.10 -17.19
C THR A 380 2.96 31.89 -16.62
N LYS A 381 3.94 32.70 -17.00
CA LYS A 381 5.27 32.68 -16.36
C LYS A 381 5.20 33.04 -14.88
N ARG A 382 4.52 34.14 -14.53
CA ARG A 382 4.34 34.56 -13.13
C ARG A 382 3.59 33.53 -12.28
N THR A 383 2.66 32.76 -12.84
CA THR A 383 2.01 31.66 -12.11
C THR A 383 2.94 30.45 -11.97
N ILE A 384 3.70 30.09 -13.00
CA ILE A 384 4.74 29.06 -12.91
C ILE A 384 5.78 29.42 -11.84
N ASP A 385 6.31 30.64 -11.87
CA ASP A 385 7.32 31.12 -10.91
C ASP A 385 6.79 31.07 -9.47
N LYS A 386 5.54 31.50 -9.22
CA LYS A 386 4.88 31.34 -7.91
C LYS A 386 4.73 29.88 -7.48
N THR A 387 4.23 29.00 -8.35
CA THR A 387 4.12 27.57 -8.02
C THR A 387 5.48 26.93 -7.80
N ARG A 388 6.55 27.50 -8.36
CA ARG A 388 7.93 27.08 -8.12
C ARG A 388 8.43 27.54 -6.75
N GLU A 389 8.14 28.78 -6.35
CA GLU A 389 8.40 29.30 -5.00
C GLU A 389 7.65 28.46 -3.93
N GLU A 390 6.37 28.19 -4.15
CA GLU A 390 5.52 27.33 -3.31
C GLU A 390 6.07 25.90 -3.21
N THR A 391 6.48 25.29 -4.34
CA THR A 391 7.06 23.94 -4.31
C THR A 391 8.44 23.89 -3.66
N SER A 392 9.29 24.92 -3.80
CA SER A 392 10.54 24.99 -3.02
C SER A 392 10.28 25.13 -1.52
N GLY A 393 9.36 25.99 -1.09
CA GLY A 393 9.01 26.11 0.33
C GLY A 393 8.38 24.83 0.90
N LEU A 394 7.64 24.07 0.09
CA LEU A 394 7.16 22.73 0.47
C LEU A 394 8.28 21.68 0.54
N ILE A 395 9.29 21.74 -0.34
CA ILE A 395 10.47 20.86 -0.29
C ILE A 395 11.30 21.17 0.96
N GLU A 396 11.61 22.44 1.23
CA GLU A 396 12.27 22.88 2.46
C GLU A 396 11.50 22.40 3.70
N LYS A 397 10.16 22.49 3.69
CA LYS A 397 9.34 22.00 4.81
C LYS A 397 9.33 20.48 4.95
N ILE A 398 9.44 19.73 3.85
CA ILE A 398 9.63 18.28 3.88
C ILE A 398 11.01 17.94 4.47
N GLU A 399 12.06 18.68 4.11
CA GLU A 399 13.42 18.48 4.64
C GLU A 399 13.53 18.82 6.14
N GLU A 400 12.88 19.88 6.62
CA GLU A 400 12.71 20.12 8.06
C GLU A 400 12.04 18.94 8.77
N LEU A 401 10.97 18.40 8.18
CA LEU A 401 10.20 17.31 8.77
C LEU A 401 10.93 15.96 8.71
N THR A 402 11.74 15.68 7.69
CA THR A 402 12.59 14.47 7.68
C THR A 402 13.68 14.58 8.74
N LEU A 403 14.37 15.73 8.85
CA LEU A 403 15.36 15.97 9.91
C LEU A 403 14.76 15.86 11.33
N PHE A 404 13.55 16.40 11.54
CA PHE A 404 12.82 16.25 12.81
C PHE A 404 12.47 14.78 13.11
N ASN A 405 12.00 14.03 12.11
CA ASN A 405 11.70 12.60 12.25
C ASN A 405 12.96 11.77 12.51
N GLU A 406 14.07 12.02 11.81
CA GLU A 406 15.35 11.36 12.03
C GLU A 406 15.88 11.61 13.44
N ARG A 407 15.83 12.86 13.91
CA ARG A 407 16.19 13.22 15.29
C ARG A 407 15.30 12.49 16.30
N SER A 408 13.99 12.49 16.10
CA SER A 408 13.03 11.79 16.95
C SER A 408 13.28 10.27 16.99
N LEU A 409 13.67 9.67 15.86
CA LEU A 409 14.07 8.26 15.77
C LEU A 409 15.41 7.97 16.47
N GLN A 410 16.36 8.91 16.46
CA GLN A 410 17.60 8.80 17.25
C GLN A 410 17.33 8.90 18.75
N GLU A 411 16.48 9.84 19.18
CA GLU A 411 16.09 10.01 20.59
C GLU A 411 15.29 8.79 21.08
N LEU A 412 14.40 8.22 20.25
CA LEU A 412 13.71 6.95 20.52
C LEU A 412 14.69 5.76 20.62
N LYS A 413 15.76 5.71 19.81
CA LYS A 413 16.81 4.68 19.92
C LYS A 413 17.57 4.80 21.25
N LYS A 414 17.94 6.02 21.66
CA LYS A 414 18.56 6.29 22.97
C LYS A 414 17.66 5.88 24.13
N ALA A 415 16.38 6.26 24.10
CA ALA A 415 15.41 5.87 25.13
C ALA A 415 15.19 4.35 25.22
N LYS A 416 15.25 3.62 24.09
CA LYS A 416 15.22 2.16 24.06
C LYS A 416 16.47 1.53 24.69
N HIS A 417 17.64 2.09 24.44
CA HIS A 417 18.91 1.64 25.05
C HIS A 417 18.88 1.84 26.57
N ILE A 418 18.53 3.05 27.04
CA ILE A 418 18.39 3.36 28.46
C ILE A 418 17.38 2.44 29.14
N LYS A 419 16.23 2.15 28.49
CA LYS A 419 15.28 1.15 29.02
C LYS A 419 15.89 -0.24 29.15
N GLN A 420 16.73 -0.67 28.21
CA GLN A 420 17.40 -1.98 28.27
C GLN A 420 18.45 -2.01 29.39
N GLU A 421 19.21 -0.94 29.60
CA GLU A 421 20.16 -0.78 30.70
C GLU A 421 19.44 -0.83 32.06
N MET A 422 18.41 -0.01 32.26
CA MET A 422 17.58 -0.03 33.48
C MET A 422 16.93 -1.40 33.74
N MET A 423 16.58 -2.15 32.69
CA MET A 423 16.07 -3.52 32.83
C MET A 423 17.16 -4.53 33.24
N VAL A 424 18.42 -4.33 32.85
CA VAL A 424 19.55 -5.14 33.33
C VAL A 424 19.84 -4.82 34.80
N GLU A 425 19.85 -3.54 35.17
CA GLU A 425 20.03 -3.08 36.55
C GLU A 425 18.94 -3.60 37.50
N ASP A 426 17.66 -3.49 37.12
CA ASP A 426 16.53 -4.07 37.86
C ASP A 426 16.68 -5.59 38.06
N ASN A 427 17.16 -6.32 37.06
CA ASN A 427 17.43 -7.75 37.19
C ASN A 427 18.64 -8.04 38.10
N LEU A 428 19.70 -7.22 38.07
CA LEU A 428 20.83 -7.33 39.00
C LEU A 428 20.38 -7.08 40.44
N LEU A 429 19.65 -5.98 40.70
CA LEU A 429 19.08 -5.67 42.02
C LEU A 429 18.13 -6.78 42.50
N LYS A 430 17.33 -7.38 41.62
CA LYS A 430 16.50 -8.55 41.95
C LYS A 430 17.31 -9.80 42.28
N LEU A 431 18.48 -10.00 41.68
CA LEU A 431 19.40 -11.08 42.05
C LEU A 431 20.09 -10.81 43.39
N GLU A 432 20.46 -9.56 43.67
CA GLU A 432 21.04 -9.16 44.96
C GLU A 432 20.03 -9.25 46.10
N LEU A 433 18.79 -8.77 45.90
CA LEU A 433 17.69 -8.96 46.86
C LEU A 433 17.40 -10.45 47.12
N LYS A 434 17.49 -11.32 46.11
CA LYS A 434 17.40 -12.78 46.30
C LYS A 434 18.58 -13.33 47.10
N ARG A 435 19.81 -12.90 46.83
CA ARG A 435 21.01 -13.29 47.61
C ARG A 435 20.88 -12.86 49.08
N LEU A 436 20.50 -11.60 49.33
CA LEU A 436 20.29 -11.03 50.67
C LEU A 436 19.13 -11.70 51.42
N ARG A 437 18.02 -12.02 50.73
CA ARG A 437 16.92 -12.77 51.32
C ARG A 437 17.34 -14.19 51.69
N ASN A 438 18.12 -14.87 50.85
CA ASN A 438 18.63 -16.20 51.13
C ASN A 438 19.63 -16.18 52.30
N THR A 439 20.55 -15.20 52.38
CA THR A 439 21.45 -15.09 53.54
C THR A 439 20.69 -14.73 54.82
N LEU A 440 19.62 -13.94 54.75
CA LEU A 440 18.72 -13.69 55.88
C LEU A 440 18.00 -14.96 56.35
N CYS A 441 17.41 -15.75 55.44
CA CYS A 441 16.79 -17.04 55.78
C CYS A 441 17.82 -17.98 56.42
N ASN A 442 19.00 -18.14 55.82
CA ASN A 442 20.09 -18.98 56.34
C ASN A 442 20.62 -18.48 57.71
N LYS A 443 20.41 -17.21 58.07
CA LYS A 443 20.73 -16.66 59.40
C LYS A 443 19.59 -16.91 60.39
N ALA A 444 18.33 -16.73 59.98
CA ALA A 444 17.16 -17.03 60.80
C ALA A 444 17.10 -18.52 61.17
N GLU A 445 17.33 -19.42 60.22
CA GLU A 445 17.45 -20.88 60.46
C GLU A 445 18.55 -21.21 61.47
N LYS A 446 19.71 -20.51 61.41
CA LYS A 446 20.80 -20.68 62.38
C LYS A 446 20.48 -20.12 63.76
N VAL A 447 19.68 -19.06 63.86
CA VAL A 447 19.15 -18.58 65.15
C VAL A 447 18.18 -19.60 65.72
N LEU A 448 17.22 -20.08 64.92
CA LEU A 448 16.22 -21.08 65.35
C LEU A 448 16.86 -22.41 65.80
N THR A 449 17.92 -22.88 65.14
CA THR A 449 18.64 -24.10 65.61
C THR A 449 19.43 -23.85 66.89
N LEU A 450 20.05 -22.68 67.06
CA LEU A 450 20.73 -22.30 68.31
C LEU A 450 19.73 -22.09 69.46
N GLU A 451 18.57 -21.50 69.22
CA GLU A 451 17.48 -21.36 70.20
C GLU A 451 16.94 -22.74 70.61
N LYS A 452 16.70 -23.64 69.65
CA LYS A 452 16.29 -25.03 69.94
C LYS A 452 17.34 -25.75 70.80
N GLN A 453 18.62 -25.65 70.45
CA GLN A 453 19.71 -26.21 71.24
C GLN A 453 19.79 -25.58 72.64
N GLN A 454 19.57 -24.27 72.78
CA GLN A 454 19.55 -23.59 74.07
C GLN A 454 18.37 -24.07 74.94
N LEU A 455 17.19 -24.30 74.35
CA LEU A 455 16.02 -24.83 75.07
C LEU A 455 16.22 -26.30 75.48
N GLU A 456 16.84 -27.12 74.61
CA GLU A 456 17.21 -28.50 74.92
C GLU A 456 18.24 -28.56 76.06
N LEU A 457 19.28 -27.71 76.03
CA LEU A 457 20.26 -27.60 77.12
C LEU A 457 19.64 -27.08 78.42
N LYS A 458 18.77 -26.05 78.36
CA LYS A 458 18.03 -25.55 79.53
C LYS A 458 17.16 -26.65 80.16
N LYS A 459 16.51 -27.47 79.33
CA LYS A 459 15.71 -28.61 79.79
C LYS A 459 16.60 -29.65 80.49
N VAL A 460 17.69 -30.10 79.86
CA VAL A 460 18.62 -31.09 80.45
C VAL A 460 19.25 -30.57 81.75
N ILE A 461 19.57 -29.28 81.84
CA ILE A 461 20.04 -28.65 83.09
C ILE A 461 18.94 -28.71 84.16
N ALA A 462 17.69 -28.35 83.84
CA ALA A 462 16.58 -28.38 84.78
C ALA A 462 16.30 -29.80 85.30
N GLU A 463 16.23 -30.80 84.41
CA GLU A 463 16.09 -32.22 84.75
C GLU A 463 17.23 -32.67 85.67
N ARG A 464 18.49 -32.36 85.33
CA ARG A 464 19.64 -32.72 86.15
C ARG A 464 19.68 -31.98 87.50
N THR A 465 19.17 -30.75 87.60
CA THR A 465 19.06 -30.06 88.89
C THR A 465 18.01 -30.68 89.80
N GLU A 466 16.89 -31.18 89.27
CA GLU A 466 15.89 -31.87 90.09
C GLU A 466 16.38 -33.28 90.48
N GLU A 467 17.09 -34.00 89.61
CA GLU A 467 17.78 -35.25 89.98
C GLU A 467 18.74 -35.03 91.17
N ILE A 468 19.58 -33.99 91.11
CA ILE A 468 20.51 -33.62 92.19
C ILE A 468 19.74 -33.20 93.45
N ARG A 469 18.61 -32.50 93.30
CA ARG A 469 17.75 -32.08 94.43
C ARG A 469 17.10 -33.29 95.13
N ILE A 470 16.61 -34.27 94.37
CA ILE A 470 16.06 -35.53 94.90
C ILE A 470 17.16 -36.35 95.57
N GLN A 471 18.33 -36.50 94.94
CA GLN A 471 19.48 -37.19 95.54
C GLN A 471 19.92 -36.53 96.85
N LYS A 472 19.97 -35.19 96.88
CA LYS A 472 20.25 -34.45 98.11
C LYS A 472 19.16 -34.68 99.17
N ALA A 473 17.88 -34.61 98.82
CA ALA A 473 16.80 -34.83 99.77
C ALA A 473 16.81 -36.26 100.36
N MET A 474 17.21 -37.27 99.57
CA MET A 474 17.45 -38.63 100.06
C MET A 474 18.65 -38.68 101.02
N LEU A 475 19.78 -38.06 100.70
CA LEU A 475 20.94 -37.98 101.60
C LEU A 475 20.59 -37.24 102.90
N ASP A 476 19.89 -36.10 102.82
CA ASP A 476 19.39 -35.34 103.97
C ASP A 476 18.40 -36.18 104.81
N SER A 477 17.68 -37.15 104.22
CA SER A 477 16.83 -38.10 104.95
C SER A 477 17.65 -39.22 105.63
N GLN A 478 18.69 -39.75 104.97
CA GLN A 478 19.60 -40.75 105.52
C GLN A 478 20.40 -40.17 106.70
N ILE A 479 20.88 -38.93 106.59
CA ILE A 479 21.56 -38.21 107.68
C ILE A 479 20.63 -38.09 108.89
N ARG A 480 19.35 -37.72 108.70
CA ARG A 480 18.38 -37.64 109.79
C ARG A 480 18.08 -38.99 110.45
N LEU A 481 18.09 -40.09 109.69
CA LEU A 481 17.95 -41.44 110.26
C LEU A 481 19.20 -41.84 111.07
N LEU A 482 20.41 -41.58 110.54
CA LEU A 482 21.67 -41.82 111.26
C LEU A 482 21.82 -40.94 112.50
N ASP A 483 21.34 -39.70 112.47
CA ASP A 483 21.23 -38.83 113.66
C ASP A 483 20.28 -39.45 114.69
N GLN A 484 19.10 -39.94 114.28
CA GLN A 484 18.15 -40.62 115.16
C GLN A 484 18.75 -41.89 115.78
N GLU A 485 19.43 -42.73 114.99
CA GLU A 485 20.16 -43.92 115.49
C GLU A 485 21.26 -43.52 116.48
N ARG A 486 22.06 -42.48 116.19
CA ARG A 486 23.04 -41.94 117.13
C ARG A 486 22.38 -41.47 118.42
N HIS A 487 21.23 -40.80 118.35
CA HIS A 487 20.50 -40.35 119.53
C HIS A 487 19.91 -41.50 120.34
N GLN A 488 19.41 -42.56 119.70
CA GLN A 488 18.98 -43.80 120.37
C GLN A 488 20.14 -44.50 121.06
N LEU A 489 21.27 -44.71 120.36
CA LEU A 489 22.48 -45.29 120.95
C LEU A 489 23.07 -44.43 122.08
N SER A 490 22.93 -43.10 121.99
CA SER A 490 23.32 -42.18 123.07
C SER A 490 22.41 -42.30 124.29
N ALA A 491 21.10 -42.47 124.08
CA ALA A 491 20.14 -42.73 125.16
C ALA A 491 20.39 -44.09 125.82
N GLU A 492 20.60 -45.15 125.04
CA GLU A 492 21.01 -46.45 125.56
C GLU A 492 22.32 -46.35 126.36
N PHE A 493 23.32 -45.63 125.86
CA PHE A 493 24.58 -45.42 126.58
C PHE A 493 24.38 -44.68 127.91
N GLN A 494 23.51 -43.68 127.96
CA GLN A 494 23.15 -43.00 129.21
C GLN A 494 22.37 -43.92 130.17
N ASP A 495 21.47 -44.78 129.68
CA ASP A 495 20.81 -45.80 130.49
C ASP A 495 21.80 -46.83 131.05
N ARG A 496 22.83 -47.22 130.27
CA ARG A 496 23.92 -48.08 130.75
C ARG A 496 24.77 -47.38 131.80
N LEU A 497 25.12 -46.10 131.60
CA LEU A 497 25.82 -45.28 132.60
C LEU A 497 25.00 -45.14 133.89
N TRP A 498 23.71 -44.79 133.80
CA TRP A 498 22.82 -44.70 134.95
C TRP A 498 22.69 -46.04 135.68
N LYS A 499 22.64 -47.16 134.95
CA LYS A 499 22.63 -48.50 135.54
C LYS A 499 23.96 -48.86 136.20
N ILE A 500 25.09 -48.42 135.66
CA ILE A 500 26.41 -48.51 136.29
C ILE A 500 26.46 -47.66 137.56
N ASP A 501 26.02 -46.40 137.52
CA ASP A 501 26.05 -45.51 138.68
C ASP A 501 25.04 -45.92 139.76
N LYS A 502 23.92 -46.55 139.38
CA LYS A 502 23.02 -47.23 140.32
C LYS A 502 23.68 -48.45 140.98
N LEU A 503 24.55 -49.17 140.27
CA LEU A 503 25.37 -50.25 140.83
C LEU A 503 26.51 -49.70 141.71
N LYS A 504 27.18 -48.60 141.31
CA LYS A 504 28.15 -47.89 142.16
C LYS A 504 27.50 -47.42 143.45
N ARG A 505 26.37 -46.70 143.40
CA ARG A 505 25.61 -46.27 144.59
C ARG A 505 25.15 -47.46 145.43
N LYS A 506 24.74 -48.58 144.82
CA LYS A 506 24.45 -49.81 145.58
C LYS A 506 25.70 -50.39 146.26
N TYR A 507 26.86 -50.33 145.62
CA TYR A 507 28.13 -50.76 146.19
C TYR A 507 28.62 -49.80 147.28
N GLU A 508 28.52 -48.49 147.09
CA GLU A 508 28.78 -47.45 148.10
C GLU A 508 27.88 -47.64 149.32
N ILE A 509 26.57 -47.85 149.12
CA ILE A 509 25.62 -48.16 150.20
C ILE A 509 25.95 -49.51 150.86
N PHE A 510 26.41 -50.53 150.11
CA PHE A 510 26.83 -51.80 150.68
C PHE A 510 28.12 -51.67 151.52
N THR A 511 29.09 -50.89 151.04
CA THR A 511 30.35 -50.61 151.76
C THR A 511 30.10 -49.74 152.98
N LEU A 512 29.24 -48.72 152.89
CA LEU A 512 28.79 -47.92 154.04
C LEU A 512 27.95 -48.77 155.02
N SER A 513 27.13 -49.71 154.54
CA SER A 513 26.44 -50.69 155.38
C SER A 513 27.37 -51.75 155.99
N MET A 514 28.61 -51.86 155.51
CA MET A 514 29.70 -52.67 156.07
C MET A 514 30.69 -51.83 156.89
N MET A 515 30.44 -50.52 157.04
CA MET A 515 31.16 -49.63 157.96
C MET A 515 30.23 -49.24 159.12
N PRO A 516 30.46 -49.78 160.33
CA PRO A 516 29.80 -49.30 161.54
C PRO A 516 30.09 -47.79 161.79
N PRO A 517 29.17 -47.08 162.47
CA PRO A 517 29.33 -45.66 162.78
C PRO A 517 30.48 -45.40 163.78
N GLU A 518 30.91 -44.14 163.87
CA GLU A 518 31.91 -43.68 164.84
C GLU A 518 31.50 -44.05 166.28
N GLY A 519 32.34 -44.77 167.02
CA GLY A 519 32.22 -44.90 168.48
C GLY A 519 32.63 -46.22 169.12
N GLU A 520 32.64 -47.35 168.40
CA GLU A 520 32.99 -48.67 168.97
C GLU A 520 33.77 -49.55 167.98
N GLU A 521 34.73 -50.34 168.50
CA GLU A 521 35.75 -51.02 167.71
C GLU A 521 35.61 -52.56 167.70
N MET A 522 36.10 -53.18 166.62
CA MET A 522 36.41 -54.61 166.47
C MET A 522 35.27 -55.65 166.59
N LYS A 523 34.89 -56.20 165.43
CA LYS A 523 35.22 -57.61 165.03
C LYS A 523 34.73 -57.90 163.61
N SER A 524 35.64 -58.27 162.70
CA SER A 524 35.26 -58.73 161.35
C SER A 524 36.19 -59.82 160.80
N GLN A 525 35.72 -60.42 159.72
CA GLN A 525 35.98 -61.72 159.07
C GLN A 525 37.37 -62.36 159.16
N ALA A 526 38.49 -61.62 159.30
CA ALA A 526 39.83 -62.21 159.45
C ALA A 526 39.94 -63.09 160.71
N TYR A 527 39.33 -62.67 161.81
CA TYR A 527 39.27 -63.44 163.07
C TYR A 527 38.55 -64.79 162.89
N TYR A 528 37.44 -64.80 162.14
CA TYR A 528 36.70 -66.01 161.81
C TYR A 528 37.42 -66.87 160.77
N ALA A 529 38.14 -66.27 159.81
CA ALA A 529 38.94 -67.00 158.82
C ALA A 529 40.11 -67.75 159.47
N ILE A 530 40.76 -67.17 160.50
CA ILE A 530 41.84 -67.83 161.25
C ILE A 530 41.29 -69.01 162.08
N LYS A 531 40.16 -68.83 162.78
CA LYS A 531 39.51 -69.95 163.50
C LYS A 531 39.03 -71.04 162.54
N ALA A 532 38.40 -70.65 161.44
CA ALA A 532 37.94 -71.58 160.42
C ALA A 532 39.11 -72.32 159.75
N ALA A 533 40.30 -71.71 159.60
CA ALA A 533 41.48 -72.40 159.08
C ALA A 533 41.98 -73.51 160.02
N GLN A 534 41.97 -73.27 161.33
CA GLN A 534 42.33 -74.28 162.34
C GLN A 534 41.31 -75.44 162.38
N GLU A 535 40.03 -75.16 162.19
CA GLU A 535 39.00 -76.19 162.01
C GLU A 535 39.10 -76.86 160.62
N LYS A 536 39.59 -76.15 159.59
CA LYS A 536 39.77 -76.67 158.23
C LYS A 536 40.89 -77.71 158.14
N GLU A 537 41.98 -77.56 158.89
CA GLU A 537 43.10 -78.52 158.86
C GLU A 537 42.70 -79.87 159.48
N ALA A 538 41.79 -79.86 160.46
CA ALA A 538 41.12 -81.08 160.95
C ALA A 538 40.13 -81.65 159.91
N LEU A 539 39.27 -80.80 159.32
CA LEU A 539 38.32 -81.21 158.28
C LEU A 539 38.97 -81.62 156.95
N GLN A 540 40.23 -81.24 156.70
CA GLN A 540 40.99 -81.68 155.52
C GLN A 540 41.28 -83.19 155.59
N GLN A 541 41.46 -83.74 156.80
CA GLN A 541 41.60 -85.19 157.03
C GLN A 541 40.28 -85.95 156.83
N GLU A 542 39.12 -85.31 157.04
CA GLU A 542 37.81 -85.84 156.64
C GLU A 542 37.48 -85.57 155.16
N GLY A 543 38.21 -84.66 154.50
CA GLY A 543 38.01 -84.28 153.09
C GLY A 543 38.43 -85.37 152.11
N ASP A 544 39.57 -86.02 152.37
CA ASP A 544 40.07 -87.15 151.57
C ASP A 544 39.06 -88.32 151.49
N ASP A 545 38.27 -88.52 152.55
CA ASP A 545 37.17 -89.51 152.63
C ASP A 545 35.90 -89.09 151.86
N LEU A 546 35.78 -87.81 151.46
CA LEU A 546 34.62 -87.26 150.75
C LEU A 546 34.87 -87.06 149.25
N ASP A 547 36.10 -86.81 148.80
CA ASP A 547 36.44 -86.77 147.36
C ASP A 547 36.12 -88.10 146.67
N ALA A 548 36.23 -89.23 147.40
CA ALA A 548 35.77 -90.56 146.96
C ALA A 548 34.25 -90.64 146.62
N LYS A 549 33.46 -89.62 146.98
CA LYS A 549 32.03 -89.51 146.67
C LYS A 549 31.78 -88.58 145.46
N ILE A 550 32.67 -87.64 145.16
CA ILE A 550 32.53 -86.68 144.04
C ILE A 550 32.55 -87.41 142.68
N CYS A 551 33.44 -88.40 142.51
CA CYS A 551 33.55 -89.25 141.31
C CYS A 551 32.29 -90.09 140.97
N LYS A 552 31.20 -89.96 141.74
CA LYS A 552 29.89 -90.56 141.46
C LYS A 552 28.91 -89.56 140.85
N ALA A 553 28.92 -88.30 141.29
CA ALA A 553 28.00 -87.25 140.82
C ALA A 553 28.30 -86.79 139.38
N GLU A 554 29.57 -86.83 138.96
CA GLU A 554 29.98 -86.46 137.59
C GLU A 554 29.35 -87.35 136.50
N LYS A 555 28.83 -88.53 136.87
CA LYS A 555 28.10 -89.42 135.97
C LYS A 555 26.67 -88.94 135.67
N GLU A 556 26.10 -88.08 136.51
CA GLU A 556 24.76 -87.52 136.34
C GLU A 556 24.76 -86.33 135.36
N ILE A 557 25.91 -85.69 135.15
CA ILE A 557 26.10 -84.62 134.15
C ILE A 557 25.96 -85.16 132.70
N MET A 558 26.09 -86.48 132.49
CA MET A 558 25.74 -87.13 131.22
C MET A 558 24.23 -87.19 130.95
N ALA A 559 23.37 -86.62 131.80
CA ALA A 559 21.92 -86.46 131.55
C ALA A 559 21.54 -85.39 130.50
N MET A 560 22.49 -84.92 129.68
CA MET A 560 22.22 -84.90 128.23
C MET A 560 21.65 -83.61 127.63
N GLU A 561 20.62 -83.70 126.80
CA GLU A 561 19.40 -84.50 127.01
C GLU A 561 18.22 -83.65 126.51
N ASN A 562 17.49 -83.08 127.48
CA ASN A 562 16.37 -82.15 127.22
C ASN A 562 16.78 -80.82 126.54
N SER A 563 18.07 -80.56 126.36
CA SER A 563 18.64 -79.53 125.47
C SER A 563 18.03 -79.55 124.06
N LEU A 564 17.55 -80.71 123.59
CA LEU A 564 16.83 -80.89 122.32
C LEU A 564 15.46 -80.17 122.24
N CYS A 565 14.84 -79.81 123.38
CA CYS A 565 13.48 -79.28 123.39
C CYS A 565 13.39 -77.84 122.83
N VAL A 566 14.39 -77.00 123.14
CA VAL A 566 14.38 -75.55 122.84
C VAL A 566 14.33 -75.27 121.33
N LEU A 567 14.99 -76.11 120.52
CA LEU A 567 15.08 -75.99 119.06
C LEU A 567 13.71 -75.99 118.36
N LYS A 568 12.69 -76.68 118.91
CA LYS A 568 11.36 -76.76 118.28
C LYS A 568 10.58 -75.44 118.32
N ASN A 569 10.85 -74.57 119.30
CA ASN A 569 10.08 -73.31 119.46
C ASN A 569 10.48 -72.23 118.45
N TRP A 570 11.74 -72.16 118.03
CA TRP A 570 12.25 -71.10 117.14
C TRP A 570 11.66 -71.20 115.73
N ASN A 571 11.44 -72.42 115.23
CA ASN A 571 10.88 -72.68 113.90
C ASN A 571 9.40 -72.22 113.76
N ARG A 572 8.72 -71.95 114.89
CA ARG A 572 7.35 -71.42 114.89
C ARG A 572 7.28 -69.91 114.61
N HIS A 573 8.33 -69.15 114.91
CA HIS A 573 8.30 -67.69 114.77
C HIS A 573 8.39 -67.23 113.29
N TYR A 574 9.24 -67.87 112.50
CA TYR A 574 9.49 -67.48 111.10
C TYR A 574 8.25 -67.57 110.19
N LYS A 575 7.28 -68.46 110.47
CA LYS A 575 6.06 -68.60 109.66
C LYS A 575 5.02 -67.50 109.87
N ASN A 576 5.13 -66.69 110.93
CA ASN A 576 4.13 -65.65 111.25
C ASN A 576 4.51 -64.24 110.74
N SER A 577 5.72 -64.04 110.21
CA SER A 577 6.21 -62.71 109.81
C SER A 577 5.91 -62.31 108.36
N LEU A 578 5.25 -63.17 107.57
CA LEU A 578 5.08 -63.00 106.11
C LEU A 578 3.65 -63.33 105.62
N LYS A 579 2.67 -62.53 106.05
CA LYS A 579 1.39 -62.32 105.35
C LYS A 579 0.99 -60.84 105.40
N ALA A 580 0.28 -60.37 104.38
CA ALA A 580 0.24 -58.95 104.00
C ALA A 580 -1.14 -58.27 104.13
N VAL A 581 -1.12 -56.94 104.31
CA VAL A 581 -2.17 -55.91 104.24
C VAL A 581 -1.45 -54.55 104.07
N PRO A 582 -1.97 -53.49 103.40
CA PRO A 582 -3.12 -53.35 102.49
C PRO A 582 -2.74 -52.86 101.06
N GLU A 583 -3.72 -52.85 100.14
CA GLU A 583 -3.68 -52.09 98.88
C GLU A 583 -4.45 -50.76 99.02
N THR A 584 -3.80 -49.67 99.43
CA THR A 584 -4.37 -48.29 99.37
C THR A 584 -3.27 -47.24 99.21
N SER A 585 -3.14 -46.65 98.01
CA SER A 585 -2.33 -45.45 97.72
C SER A 585 -2.78 -44.80 96.41
N GLU A 586 -2.47 -43.53 96.22
CA GLU A 586 -2.94 -42.67 95.12
C GLU A 586 -2.40 -43.10 93.73
N ASP A 587 -1.32 -43.89 93.72
CA ASP A 587 -0.62 -44.39 92.52
C ASP A 587 -1.53 -45.13 91.54
N ILE A 588 -2.57 -45.82 92.04
CA ILE A 588 -3.52 -46.57 91.19
C ILE A 588 -4.45 -45.62 90.44
N GLU A 589 -4.84 -44.50 91.05
CA GLU A 589 -5.63 -43.48 90.34
C GLU A 589 -4.78 -42.72 89.31
N GLU A 590 -3.55 -42.34 89.65
CA GLU A 590 -2.64 -41.70 88.69
C GLU A 590 -2.34 -42.62 87.50
N LYS A 591 -2.09 -43.91 87.75
CA LYS A 591 -1.96 -44.91 86.68
C LYS A 591 -3.21 -44.97 85.80
N LEU A 592 -4.42 -44.95 86.37
CA LEU A 592 -5.66 -44.97 85.60
C LEU A 592 -5.93 -43.67 84.83
N LYS A 593 -5.46 -42.52 85.33
CA LYS A 593 -5.48 -41.22 84.63
C LYS A 593 -4.50 -41.25 83.44
N LEU A 594 -3.25 -41.63 83.68
CA LEU A 594 -2.22 -41.77 82.64
C LEU A 594 -2.56 -42.84 81.57
N GLU A 595 -3.22 -43.94 81.95
CA GLU A 595 -3.72 -44.92 80.98
C GLU A 595 -4.89 -44.40 80.13
N LYS A 596 -5.70 -43.45 80.64
CA LYS A 596 -6.72 -42.74 79.84
C LYS A 596 -6.05 -41.74 78.91
N ASP A 597 -5.17 -40.88 79.41
CA ASP A 597 -4.46 -39.88 78.61
C ASP A 597 -3.64 -40.53 77.48
N LYS A 598 -3.05 -41.70 77.74
CA LYS A 598 -2.40 -42.53 76.71
C LYS A 598 -3.38 -43.01 75.64
N LYS A 599 -4.56 -43.54 76.01
CA LYS A 599 -5.59 -44.00 75.06
C LYS A 599 -6.11 -42.83 74.21
N ASP A 600 -6.38 -41.70 74.85
CA ASP A 600 -6.73 -40.42 74.21
C ASP A 600 -5.67 -39.95 73.20
N ALA A 601 -4.39 -39.98 73.59
CA ALA A 601 -3.28 -39.63 72.70
C ALA A 601 -3.14 -40.61 71.53
N GLU A 602 -3.32 -41.92 71.77
CA GLU A 602 -3.35 -42.93 70.72
C GLU A 602 -4.54 -42.74 69.76
N GLU A 603 -5.72 -42.34 70.24
CA GLU A 603 -6.88 -42.05 69.39
C GLU A 603 -6.69 -40.76 68.58
N LYS A 604 -6.16 -39.70 69.20
CA LYS A 604 -5.74 -38.47 68.51
C LYS A 604 -4.67 -38.76 67.44
N TYR A 605 -3.75 -39.70 67.69
CA TYR A 605 -2.80 -40.20 66.69
C TYR A 605 -3.46 -41.05 65.59
N LYS A 606 -4.35 -41.99 65.93
CA LYS A 606 -5.14 -42.80 64.97
C LYS A 606 -6.05 -41.92 64.10
N TYR A 607 -6.54 -40.79 64.61
CA TYR A 607 -7.27 -39.78 63.84
C TYR A 607 -6.34 -39.01 62.89
N LYS A 608 -5.23 -38.44 63.38
CA LYS A 608 -4.23 -37.76 62.53
C LYS A 608 -3.68 -38.69 61.43
N LYS A 609 -3.45 -39.97 61.72
CA LYS A 609 -3.00 -40.98 60.74
C LYS A 609 -4.05 -41.30 59.68
N ARG A 610 -5.35 -41.30 60.04
CA ARG A 610 -6.45 -41.34 59.05
C ARG A 610 -6.48 -40.08 58.19
N LYS A 611 -6.37 -38.89 58.80
CA LYS A 611 -6.41 -37.63 58.05
C LYS A 611 -5.22 -37.45 57.10
N ILE A 612 -4.05 -37.98 57.45
CA ILE A 612 -2.88 -38.05 56.55
C ILE A 612 -3.18 -38.96 55.35
N LYS A 613 -3.81 -40.13 55.54
CA LYS A 613 -4.24 -40.98 54.42
C LYS A 613 -5.24 -40.30 53.50
N GLU A 614 -6.30 -39.71 54.06
CA GLU A 614 -7.29 -38.93 53.27
C GLU A 614 -6.60 -37.84 52.43
N LEU A 615 -5.62 -37.13 53.00
CA LEU A 615 -4.86 -36.10 52.28
C LEU A 615 -3.93 -36.68 51.21
N GLN A 616 -3.31 -37.85 51.44
CA GLN A 616 -2.50 -38.55 50.44
C GLN A 616 -3.38 -39.08 49.28
N GLU A 617 -4.54 -39.64 49.58
CA GLU A 617 -5.52 -40.13 48.59
C GLU A 617 -6.07 -38.96 47.75
N ASN A 618 -6.37 -37.81 48.38
CA ASN A 618 -6.75 -36.58 47.68
C ASN A 618 -5.62 -35.98 46.82
N ILE A 619 -4.36 -36.07 47.26
CA ILE A 619 -3.21 -35.64 46.44
C ILE A 619 -3.04 -36.57 45.23
N GLN A 620 -3.22 -37.89 45.40
CA GLN A 620 -3.14 -38.86 44.30
C GLN A 620 -4.29 -38.68 43.29
N SER A 621 -5.53 -38.46 43.73
CA SER A 621 -6.65 -38.20 42.82
C SER A 621 -6.49 -36.87 42.07
N MET A 622 -6.00 -35.82 42.74
CA MET A 622 -5.62 -34.55 42.10
C MET A 622 -4.50 -34.72 41.07
N GLN A 623 -3.48 -35.55 41.36
CA GLN A 623 -2.40 -35.87 40.41
C GLN A 623 -2.89 -36.67 39.19
N GLN A 624 -3.79 -37.64 39.40
CA GLN A 624 -4.42 -38.39 38.31
C GLN A 624 -5.30 -37.48 37.44
N HIS A 625 -6.12 -36.61 38.04
CA HIS A 625 -6.93 -35.63 37.33
C HIS A 625 -6.06 -34.64 36.54
N PHE A 626 -4.96 -34.17 37.11
CA PHE A 626 -3.99 -33.32 36.41
C PHE A 626 -3.33 -34.04 35.23
N ALA A 627 -2.97 -35.31 35.35
CA ALA A 627 -2.45 -36.12 34.24
C ALA A 627 -3.49 -36.29 33.11
N VAL A 628 -4.78 -36.50 33.44
CA VAL A 628 -5.87 -36.53 32.46
C VAL A 628 -6.00 -35.19 31.74
N ILE A 629 -5.95 -34.06 32.45
CA ILE A 629 -5.95 -32.71 31.84
C ILE A 629 -4.73 -32.51 30.93
N GLN A 630 -3.55 -32.99 31.31
CA GLN A 630 -2.36 -32.93 30.44
C GLN A 630 -2.53 -33.74 29.15
N MET A 631 -3.10 -34.95 29.22
CA MET A 631 -3.41 -35.76 28.04
C MET A 631 -4.46 -35.09 27.13
N GLN A 632 -5.52 -34.50 27.71
CA GLN A 632 -6.50 -33.71 26.96
C GLN A 632 -5.85 -32.48 26.30
N GLN A 633 -4.96 -31.79 27.00
CA GLN A 633 -4.23 -30.64 26.44
C GLN A 633 -3.28 -31.06 25.31
N ALA A 634 -2.68 -32.25 25.37
CA ALA A 634 -1.87 -32.80 24.28
C ALA A 634 -2.75 -33.10 23.05
N LEU A 635 -3.87 -33.83 23.24
CA LEU A 635 -4.82 -34.16 22.17
C LEU A 635 -5.37 -32.89 21.47
N LEU A 636 -5.75 -31.87 22.23
CA LEU A 636 -6.22 -30.59 21.67
C LEU A 636 -5.11 -29.83 20.91
N LYS A 637 -3.84 -29.97 21.29
CA LYS A 637 -2.71 -29.42 20.54
C LYS A 637 -2.46 -30.17 19.22
N GLU A 638 -2.72 -31.47 19.17
CA GLU A 638 -2.60 -32.27 17.95
C GLU A 638 -3.77 -31.99 16.99
N GLN A 639 -5.01 -32.02 17.48
CA GLN A 639 -6.19 -31.59 16.71
C GLN A 639 -6.02 -30.16 16.16
N LYS A 640 -5.44 -29.25 16.94
CA LYS A 640 -5.11 -27.91 16.45
C LYS A 640 -4.13 -27.95 15.27
N LYS A 641 -3.03 -28.71 15.35
CA LYS A 641 -2.08 -28.87 14.23
C LYS A 641 -2.74 -29.47 12.99
N GLU A 642 -3.63 -30.46 13.15
CA GLU A 642 -4.39 -31.05 12.06
C GLU A 642 -5.30 -30.03 11.36
N LYS A 643 -6.01 -29.20 12.13
CA LYS A 643 -6.84 -28.12 11.59
C LYS A 643 -5.98 -27.02 10.94
N GLU A 644 -4.82 -26.67 11.49
CA GLU A 644 -3.88 -25.74 10.89
C GLU A 644 -3.31 -26.27 9.56
N ALA A 645 -3.00 -27.56 9.47
CA ALA A 645 -2.59 -28.22 8.24
C ALA A 645 -3.72 -28.28 7.19
N LEU A 646 -4.96 -28.57 7.60
CA LEU A 646 -6.14 -28.52 6.74
C LEU A 646 -6.37 -27.10 6.18
N ILE A 647 -6.27 -26.07 7.03
CA ILE A 647 -6.37 -24.67 6.62
C ILE A 647 -5.25 -24.28 5.66
N PHE A 648 -4.03 -24.80 5.85
CA PHE A 648 -2.92 -24.57 4.91
C PHE A 648 -3.19 -25.22 3.55
N GLN A 649 -3.68 -26.47 3.52
CA GLN A 649 -4.04 -27.15 2.28
C GLN A 649 -5.18 -26.44 1.55
N LEU A 650 -6.27 -26.09 2.25
CA LEU A 650 -7.39 -25.35 1.65
C LEU A 650 -6.97 -23.98 1.11
N LYS A 651 -6.06 -23.27 1.79
CA LYS A 651 -5.47 -22.03 1.26
C LYS A 651 -4.68 -22.27 -0.03
N LYS A 652 -3.85 -23.31 -0.07
CA LYS A 652 -3.11 -23.70 -1.28
C LYS A 652 -4.07 -24.04 -2.43
N ASP A 653 -5.11 -24.82 -2.16
CA ASP A 653 -6.13 -25.20 -3.14
C ASP A 653 -6.85 -23.95 -3.70
N ILE A 654 -7.19 -22.98 -2.84
CA ILE A 654 -7.75 -21.69 -3.25
C ILE A 654 -6.78 -20.92 -4.18
N GLU A 655 -5.49 -20.81 -3.83
CA GLU A 655 -4.50 -20.17 -4.71
C GLU A 655 -4.32 -20.91 -6.04
N GLU A 656 -4.44 -22.25 -6.08
CA GLU A 656 -4.42 -23.04 -7.32
C GLU A 656 -5.70 -22.92 -8.16
N GLN A 657 -6.83 -22.55 -7.56
CA GLN A 657 -8.10 -22.31 -8.26
C GLN A 657 -8.21 -20.89 -8.82
N LYS A 658 -7.65 -19.86 -8.17
CA LYS A 658 -7.61 -18.47 -8.68
C LYS A 658 -7.14 -18.33 -10.14
N PRO A 659 -6.02 -18.94 -10.60
CA PRO A 659 -5.61 -18.83 -12.00
C PRO A 659 -6.53 -19.58 -12.97
N LYS A 660 -7.25 -20.62 -12.51
CA LYS A 660 -8.25 -21.33 -13.31
C LYS A 660 -9.51 -20.46 -13.48
N LEU A 661 -10.02 -19.89 -12.40
CA LEU A 661 -11.11 -18.91 -12.42
C LEU A 661 -10.77 -17.69 -13.30
N ASN A 662 -9.56 -17.14 -13.18
CA ASN A 662 -9.10 -16.04 -14.03
C ASN A 662 -8.96 -16.40 -15.52
N ARG A 663 -8.77 -17.68 -15.88
CA ARG A 663 -8.83 -18.13 -17.28
C ARG A 663 -10.28 -18.20 -17.76
N VAL A 664 -11.18 -18.79 -16.96
CA VAL A 664 -12.62 -18.86 -17.27
C VAL A 664 -13.23 -17.48 -17.42
N LEU A 665 -13.00 -16.54 -16.49
CA LEU A 665 -13.47 -15.15 -16.59
C LEU A 665 -12.93 -14.44 -17.85
N LYS A 666 -11.70 -14.74 -18.29
CA LYS A 666 -11.12 -14.24 -19.55
C LYS A 666 -11.64 -14.95 -20.81
N GLN A 667 -12.33 -16.07 -20.67
CA GLN A 667 -13.05 -16.74 -21.76
C GLN A 667 -14.51 -16.27 -21.82
N CYS A 668 -15.22 -16.22 -20.68
CA CYS A 668 -16.56 -15.64 -20.56
C CYS A 668 -16.56 -14.20 -21.08
N SER A 669 -15.68 -13.31 -20.59
CA SER A 669 -15.58 -11.92 -21.09
C SER A 669 -15.02 -11.78 -22.51
N LYS A 670 -14.67 -12.87 -23.20
CA LYS A 670 -14.47 -12.87 -24.66
C LYS A 670 -15.77 -13.23 -25.37
N LEU A 671 -16.38 -14.35 -24.96
CA LEU A 671 -17.66 -14.83 -25.50
C LEU A 671 -18.78 -13.79 -25.34
N SER A 672 -18.87 -13.10 -24.20
CA SER A 672 -19.81 -11.98 -24.01
C SER A 672 -19.59 -10.87 -25.04
N ARG A 673 -18.33 -10.47 -25.31
CA ARG A 673 -18.02 -9.46 -26.33
C ARG A 673 -18.24 -9.94 -27.76
N GLU A 674 -18.09 -11.24 -28.00
CA GLU A 674 -18.38 -11.88 -29.28
C GLU A 674 -19.89 -11.88 -29.56
N ILE A 675 -20.71 -12.16 -28.54
CA ILE A 675 -22.18 -12.06 -28.57
C ILE A 675 -22.65 -10.59 -28.68
N GLU A 676 -22.08 -9.67 -27.88
CA GLU A 676 -22.34 -8.22 -27.99
C GLU A 676 -22.02 -7.69 -29.40
N SER A 677 -20.97 -8.21 -30.05
CA SER A 677 -20.60 -7.82 -31.42
C SER A 677 -21.52 -8.38 -32.52
N GLN A 678 -22.46 -9.26 -32.18
CA GLN A 678 -23.48 -9.80 -33.08
C GLN A 678 -24.83 -9.08 -32.93
N ARG A 679 -24.93 -8.04 -32.10
CA ARG A 679 -26.12 -7.20 -31.96
C ARG A 679 -26.24 -6.20 -33.12
N GLU A 680 -27.10 -6.50 -34.09
CA GLU A 680 -27.69 -5.47 -34.96
C GLU A 680 -28.90 -4.82 -34.25
N ASP A 681 -29.10 -3.52 -34.45
CA ASP A 681 -30.18 -2.67 -33.89
C ASP A 681 -30.43 -2.72 -32.36
N GLY A 682 -29.49 -3.25 -31.58
CA GLY A 682 -29.44 -3.14 -30.12
C GLY A 682 -30.42 -4.03 -29.33
N ALA A 683 -31.27 -4.80 -30.01
CA ALA A 683 -32.05 -5.85 -29.38
C ALA A 683 -31.13 -6.94 -28.79
N GLU A 684 -31.53 -7.56 -27.69
CA GLU A 684 -30.79 -8.71 -27.15
C GLU A 684 -30.92 -9.90 -28.11
N THR A 685 -29.88 -10.73 -28.20
CA THR A 685 -29.90 -11.96 -28.99
C THR A 685 -30.73 -13.06 -28.27
N LEU A 686 -30.93 -14.21 -28.92
CA LEU A 686 -31.62 -15.34 -28.27
C LEU A 686 -30.72 -16.01 -27.23
N GLU A 687 -29.42 -15.98 -27.48
CA GLU A 687 -28.33 -16.50 -26.65
C GLU A 687 -28.23 -15.70 -25.35
N GLU A 688 -28.30 -14.36 -25.39
CA GLU A 688 -28.33 -13.51 -24.20
C GLU A 688 -29.56 -13.79 -23.33
N ARG A 689 -30.72 -13.99 -23.95
CA ARG A 689 -31.95 -14.33 -23.21
C ARG A 689 -31.89 -15.71 -22.57
N ASP A 690 -31.35 -16.73 -23.26
CA ASP A 690 -31.16 -18.03 -22.62
C ASP A 690 -30.08 -17.98 -21.54
N ILE A 691 -29.00 -17.21 -21.71
CA ILE A 691 -27.99 -16.97 -20.67
C ILE A 691 -28.68 -16.35 -19.43
N HIS A 692 -29.40 -15.25 -19.56
CA HIS A 692 -30.08 -14.61 -18.43
C HIS A 692 -31.17 -15.49 -17.80
N LEU A 693 -31.91 -16.27 -18.59
CA LEU A 693 -32.91 -17.22 -18.08
C LEU A 693 -32.23 -18.39 -17.33
N ARG A 694 -31.05 -18.83 -17.79
CA ARG A 694 -30.22 -19.86 -17.16
C ARG A 694 -29.53 -19.33 -15.90
N GLU A 695 -29.11 -18.07 -15.89
CA GLU A 695 -28.60 -17.34 -14.72
C GLU A 695 -29.69 -17.13 -13.66
N LEU A 696 -30.90 -16.72 -14.04
CA LEU A 696 -32.05 -16.61 -13.14
C LEU A 696 -32.43 -17.97 -12.54
N LYS A 697 -32.43 -19.04 -13.35
CA LYS A 697 -32.62 -20.42 -12.86
C LYS A 697 -31.48 -20.88 -11.93
N ALA A 698 -30.24 -20.48 -12.19
CA ALA A 698 -29.11 -20.79 -11.31
C ALA A 698 -29.21 -20.01 -9.99
N PHE A 699 -29.48 -18.70 -10.05
CA PHE A 699 -29.68 -17.84 -8.88
C PHE A 699 -30.83 -18.32 -8.01
N SER A 700 -31.99 -18.65 -8.61
CA SER A 700 -33.12 -19.27 -7.89
C SER A 700 -32.72 -20.57 -7.20
N LYS A 701 -31.95 -21.46 -7.85
CA LYS A 701 -31.41 -22.67 -7.21
C LYS A 701 -30.44 -22.35 -6.08
N THR A 702 -29.56 -21.37 -6.23
CA THR A 702 -28.60 -20.98 -5.18
C THR A 702 -29.30 -20.37 -3.97
N VAL A 703 -30.31 -19.51 -4.18
CA VAL A 703 -31.15 -18.95 -3.12
C VAL A 703 -31.93 -20.07 -2.41
N ASN A 704 -32.53 -20.98 -3.16
CA ASN A 704 -33.24 -22.13 -2.60
C ASN A 704 -32.32 -23.06 -1.80
N GLN A 705 -31.07 -23.27 -2.24
CA GLN A 705 -30.07 -24.04 -1.50
C GLN A 705 -29.66 -23.31 -0.21
N VAL A 706 -29.35 -22.01 -0.27
CA VAL A 706 -29.00 -21.22 0.93
C VAL A 706 -30.14 -21.18 1.93
N ILE A 707 -31.40 -21.11 1.48
CA ILE A 707 -32.57 -21.23 2.36
C ILE A 707 -32.62 -22.62 3.00
N ALA A 708 -32.45 -23.70 2.23
CA ALA A 708 -32.43 -25.06 2.76
C ALA A 708 -31.29 -25.26 3.80
N ASP A 709 -30.06 -24.83 3.48
CA ASP A 709 -28.89 -24.92 4.36
C ASP A 709 -29.10 -24.13 5.67
N VAL A 710 -29.71 -22.94 5.60
CA VAL A 710 -30.03 -22.10 6.78
C VAL A 710 -31.11 -22.74 7.65
N LEU A 711 -32.11 -23.39 7.04
CA LEU A 711 -33.19 -24.08 7.75
C LEU A 711 -32.73 -25.41 8.37
N GLU A 712 -31.81 -26.15 7.73
CA GLU A 712 -31.16 -27.33 8.31
C GLU A 712 -30.30 -26.95 9.52
N ALA A 713 -29.60 -25.80 9.45
CA ALA A 713 -28.81 -25.30 10.56
C ALA A 713 -29.63 -24.67 11.72
N ASN A 714 -30.88 -24.23 11.46
CA ASN A 714 -31.71 -23.48 12.41
C ASN A 714 -33.19 -23.91 12.33
N PRO A 715 -33.57 -25.07 12.90
CA PRO A 715 -34.92 -25.63 12.74
C PRO A 715 -36.03 -24.72 13.30
N ASP A 716 -35.74 -23.90 14.31
CA ASP A 716 -36.70 -22.94 14.90
C ASP A 716 -37.21 -21.90 13.89
N LEU A 717 -36.45 -21.62 12.83
CA LEU A 717 -36.85 -20.68 11.78
C LEU A 717 -37.82 -21.28 10.75
N ILE A 718 -37.97 -22.60 10.68
CA ILE A 718 -38.80 -23.28 9.67
C ILE A 718 -40.23 -22.77 9.72
N ALA A 719 -40.86 -22.74 10.89
CA ALA A 719 -42.25 -22.30 11.04
C ALA A 719 -42.46 -20.83 10.61
N ALA A 720 -41.48 -19.96 10.84
CA ALA A 720 -41.54 -18.56 10.42
C ALA A 720 -41.39 -18.41 8.90
N PHE A 721 -40.41 -19.08 8.30
CA PHE A 721 -40.21 -19.08 6.84
C PHE A 721 -41.41 -19.68 6.11
N GLN A 722 -41.95 -20.80 6.61
CA GLN A 722 -43.10 -21.48 6.04
C GLN A 722 -44.34 -20.56 6.03
N MET A 723 -44.65 -19.89 7.15
CA MET A 723 -45.74 -18.91 7.22
C MET A 723 -45.56 -17.73 6.23
N TYR A 724 -44.33 -17.27 5.97
CA TYR A 724 -44.07 -16.24 4.97
C TYR A 724 -44.16 -16.75 3.52
N PHE A 725 -43.75 -17.99 3.26
CA PHE A 725 -43.82 -18.62 1.94
C PHE A 725 -45.28 -18.95 1.56
N ASP A 726 -46.05 -19.54 2.48
CA ASP A 726 -47.49 -19.79 2.34
C ASP A 726 -48.26 -18.49 2.02
N LYS A 727 -47.92 -17.39 2.70
CA LYS A 727 -48.53 -16.06 2.49
C LYS A 727 -48.37 -15.52 1.05
N TYR A 728 -47.36 -15.99 0.31
CA TYR A 728 -47.13 -15.61 -1.10
C TYR A 728 -47.37 -16.76 -2.09
N ASN A 729 -47.98 -17.88 -1.65
CA ASN A 729 -48.19 -19.10 -2.44
C ASN A 729 -46.90 -19.67 -3.07
N LEU A 730 -45.79 -19.65 -2.33
CA LEU A 730 -44.51 -20.22 -2.75
C LEU A 730 -44.23 -21.50 -1.94
N GLU A 731 -43.81 -22.58 -2.60
CA GLU A 731 -43.38 -23.80 -1.91
C GLU A 731 -42.04 -23.59 -1.21
N LEU A 732 -41.92 -24.03 0.04
CA LEU A 732 -40.68 -23.91 0.83
C LEU A 732 -39.60 -24.86 0.27
N PRO A 733 -38.37 -24.40 -0.03
CA PRO A 733 -37.33 -25.26 -0.61
C PRO A 733 -36.90 -26.42 0.31
N VAL A 734 -37.23 -27.65 -0.08
CA VAL A 734 -36.74 -28.88 0.58
C VAL A 734 -35.37 -29.25 0.02
N ALA A 735 -34.43 -29.59 0.90
CA ALA A 735 -33.07 -30.00 0.52
C ALA A 735 -33.09 -31.24 -0.40
N LEU A 736 -32.63 -31.08 -1.64
CA LEU A 736 -32.48 -32.18 -2.59
C LEU A 736 -31.19 -32.95 -2.28
N SER A 737 -31.30 -34.00 -1.47
CA SER A 737 -30.25 -35.00 -1.27
C SER A 737 -29.67 -35.48 -2.61
N PRO A 738 -28.33 -35.60 -2.76
CA PRO A 738 -27.69 -35.91 -4.04
C PRO A 738 -27.86 -37.38 -4.44
N SER A 739 -29.06 -37.74 -4.91
CA SER A 739 -29.35 -39.03 -5.54
C SER A 739 -28.67 -39.09 -6.90
N GLY A 740 -27.51 -39.73 -6.95
CA GLY A 740 -26.67 -39.81 -8.14
C GLY A 740 -27.36 -40.55 -9.30
N SER A 741 -27.60 -39.86 -10.41
CA SER A 741 -27.98 -40.49 -11.68
C SER A 741 -26.72 -40.92 -12.44
N GLN A 742 -26.71 -42.17 -12.89
CA GLN A 742 -25.61 -42.74 -13.66
C GLN A 742 -25.60 -42.20 -15.09
N THR A 743 -24.42 -41.93 -15.64
CA THR A 743 -24.24 -41.93 -17.11
C THR A 743 -22.89 -42.57 -17.41
N SER A 744 -22.92 -43.79 -17.95
CA SER A 744 -21.74 -44.58 -18.27
C SER A 744 -21.15 -44.16 -19.62
N MET A 745 -19.88 -43.76 -19.61
CA MET A 745 -19.00 -43.91 -20.77
C MET A 745 -17.69 -44.55 -20.32
N SER A 746 -17.17 -45.46 -21.14
CA SER A 746 -15.99 -46.28 -20.83
C SER A 746 -14.70 -45.60 -21.30
N LEU A 747 -13.58 -45.89 -20.63
CA LEU A 747 -12.48 -46.67 -21.22
C LEU A 747 -11.37 -47.02 -20.20
N GLN A 748 -10.62 -48.07 -20.53
CA GLN A 748 -9.52 -48.64 -19.73
C GLN A 748 -8.40 -47.60 -19.48
N SER A 749 -7.81 -47.45 -18.29
CA SER A 749 -6.73 -48.28 -17.71
C SER A 749 -5.95 -47.38 -16.70
N SER A 750 -5.14 -47.83 -15.73
CA SER A 750 -4.72 -49.17 -15.24
C SER A 750 -4.42 -49.13 -13.71
N LEU A 751 -4.33 -50.30 -13.07
CA LEU A 751 -3.84 -50.53 -11.69
C LEU A 751 -2.32 -50.79 -11.66
N PRO A 752 -1.62 -50.93 -10.50
CA PRO A 752 -2.03 -50.83 -9.08
C PRO A 752 -1.45 -49.54 -8.42
N SER A 753 -1.21 -49.34 -7.11
CA SER A 753 -1.22 -50.11 -5.84
C SER A 753 -1.31 -49.09 -4.65
N THR A 754 -1.41 -49.38 -3.34
CA THR A 754 -1.43 -50.61 -2.49
C THR A 754 -2.53 -50.46 -1.42
N ARG A 755 -2.89 -51.53 -0.71
CA ARG A 755 -4.20 -51.69 -0.05
C ARG A 755 -4.16 -52.02 1.46
N ALA A 756 -4.75 -51.13 2.26
CA ALA A 756 -5.45 -51.44 3.54
C ALA A 756 -4.55 -51.99 4.70
N PRO A 757 -5.08 -52.35 5.91
CA PRO A 757 -6.48 -52.36 6.33
C PRO A 757 -6.85 -51.79 7.71
N THR A 758 -8.09 -51.29 7.78
CA THR A 758 -8.91 -51.21 9.01
C THR A 758 -9.35 -52.58 9.50
N ARG A 759 -9.58 -52.73 10.82
CA ARG A 759 -10.79 -53.46 11.28
C ARG A 759 -11.31 -52.94 12.64
N ARG A 760 -12.64 -52.98 12.79
CA ARG A 760 -13.36 -52.84 14.06
C ARG A 760 -13.56 -54.21 14.71
N THR A 761 -13.68 -54.25 16.03
CA THR A 761 -14.52 -55.25 16.74
C THR A 761 -14.97 -54.69 18.10
N SER A 762 -16.03 -55.28 18.64
CA SER A 762 -16.65 -54.98 19.93
C SER A 762 -17.28 -56.25 20.50
N ALA A 763 -17.70 -56.20 21.77
CA ALA A 763 -18.41 -57.22 22.55
C ALA A 763 -17.57 -58.18 23.44
N SER A 764 -17.91 -58.08 24.72
CA SER A 764 -17.75 -58.96 25.89
C SER A 764 -17.74 -60.48 25.68
N THR A 765 -17.10 -61.22 26.62
CA THR A 765 -17.76 -61.99 27.72
C THR A 765 -16.70 -62.34 28.80
N GLU A 766 -17.13 -62.91 29.93
CA GLU A 766 -16.45 -63.02 31.24
C GLU A 766 -15.45 -64.20 31.39
N VAL A 767 -14.58 -64.16 32.41
CA VAL A 767 -14.34 -65.18 33.48
C VAL A 767 -12.95 -64.97 34.17
N SER A 768 -12.89 -65.19 35.49
CA SER A 768 -11.74 -64.98 36.42
C SER A 768 -11.00 -66.31 36.78
N PRO A 769 -10.03 -66.41 37.74
CA PRO A 769 -9.33 -65.42 38.58
C PRO A 769 -7.74 -65.55 38.55
N PRO A 770 -6.94 -65.71 39.65
CA PRO A 770 -6.12 -64.60 40.21
C PRO A 770 -4.60 -64.88 40.45
N ASN A 771 -3.91 -63.89 41.07
CA ASN A 771 -2.51 -63.89 41.58
C ASN A 771 -1.40 -63.87 40.48
N VAL A 772 -0.15 -63.46 40.73
CA VAL A 772 0.67 -63.25 41.96
C VAL A 772 1.35 -61.86 41.95
N VAL A 773 1.77 -61.35 43.12
CA VAL A 773 2.61 -60.14 43.28
C VAL A 773 4.09 -60.53 43.39
N GLU A 774 4.99 -59.80 42.71
CA GLU A 774 6.43 -59.85 43.02
C GLU A 774 7.04 -58.45 42.97
N LEU A 775 7.96 -58.15 43.90
CA LEU A 775 8.67 -56.88 44.01
C LEU A 775 10.14 -57.06 43.62
N THR A 776 10.76 -56.04 43.03
CA THR A 776 12.13 -55.66 43.41
C THR A 776 12.48 -54.23 42.99
N LEU A 777 13.22 -53.54 43.87
CA LEU A 777 14.07 -52.39 43.53
C LEU A 777 15.50 -52.93 43.29
N PRO A 778 16.38 -52.20 42.59
CA PRO A 778 17.35 -51.41 43.35
C PRO A 778 17.76 -50.06 42.72
N ILE A 779 18.58 -49.32 43.47
CA ILE A 779 19.26 -48.06 43.13
C ILE A 779 20.70 -48.14 43.73
N PRO A 780 21.64 -47.21 43.49
CA PRO A 780 22.52 -47.04 42.32
C PRO A 780 24.04 -47.29 42.65
N SER A 781 24.94 -46.71 41.82
CA SER A 781 26.34 -46.29 42.10
C SER A 781 27.48 -47.29 41.77
N PRO A 782 28.77 -46.85 41.68
CA PRO A 782 29.25 -45.89 40.66
C PRO A 782 30.66 -46.23 40.07
N GLU A 783 31.16 -45.39 39.14
CA GLU A 783 32.61 -45.15 38.85
C GLU A 783 33.44 -46.34 38.24
N GLU A 784 34.57 -46.19 37.54
CA GLU A 784 35.30 -45.00 37.04
C GLU A 784 36.13 -45.28 35.75
N ALA A 785 36.54 -44.19 35.08
CA ALA A 785 37.83 -43.98 34.37
C ALA A 785 38.24 -44.66 33.04
N ALA A 786 38.92 -43.82 32.22
CA ALA A 786 39.91 -44.09 31.15
C ALA A 786 39.49 -44.78 29.83
N ALA A 787 40.06 -44.45 28.66
CA ALA A 787 40.78 -43.25 28.19
C ALA A 787 40.99 -43.31 26.66
N LEU A 788 41.10 -42.15 25.98
CA LEU A 788 42.04 -41.80 24.88
C LEU A 788 41.50 -40.72 23.91
N ASP A 789 42.28 -39.65 23.77
CA ASP A 789 42.56 -38.79 22.60
C ASP A 789 41.53 -38.68 21.43
N SER A 790 41.24 -37.49 20.91
CA SER A 790 42.28 -36.71 20.21
C SER A 790 41.93 -35.25 19.86
N GLN A 791 42.99 -34.43 19.84
CA GLN A 791 43.13 -33.05 19.34
C GLN A 791 44.67 -32.80 19.18
N PRO A 792 45.20 -31.65 18.69
CA PRO A 792 44.56 -30.36 18.35
C PRO A 792 45.05 -29.70 17.01
N ALA A 793 44.61 -28.44 16.82
CA ALA A 793 45.39 -27.31 16.28
C ALA A 793 45.70 -27.23 14.75
N SER A 794 46.34 -26.11 14.39
CA SER A 794 46.24 -25.45 13.07
C SER A 794 47.56 -24.84 12.58
N ARG A 795 47.59 -24.44 11.29
CA ARG A 795 48.62 -23.69 10.54
C ARG A 795 49.84 -24.49 10.04
N GLY A 796 49.95 -24.58 8.72
CA GLY A 796 51.22 -24.70 8.01
C GLY A 796 51.75 -23.32 7.58
N SER A 797 53.07 -23.20 7.39
CA SER A 797 53.75 -22.00 6.87
C SER A 797 54.76 -22.38 5.78
N ILE A 798 55.31 -21.38 5.09
CA ILE A 798 56.00 -21.53 3.80
C ILE A 798 57.50 -21.86 3.95
N SER A 799 57.98 -22.83 3.14
CA SER A 799 59.39 -23.07 2.72
C SER A 799 60.44 -23.48 3.78
N GLY A 800 61.55 -24.10 3.33
CA GLY A 800 62.84 -23.90 4.05
C GLY A 800 63.88 -25.02 4.19
N ILE A 801 64.13 -25.88 3.18
CA ILE A 801 65.47 -26.41 2.79
C ILE A 801 66.51 -26.88 3.87
N SER A 802 66.96 -28.14 3.70
CA SER A 802 68.24 -28.77 4.08
C SER A 802 68.66 -29.16 5.52
N GLU A 803 68.86 -30.48 5.64
CA GLU A 803 70.07 -31.18 6.10
C GLU A 803 70.58 -31.27 7.57
N ARG A 804 70.79 -32.54 7.94
CA ARG A 804 71.93 -33.13 8.69
C ARG A 804 72.15 -32.82 10.18
N LYS A 805 71.68 -33.80 10.96
CA LYS A 805 72.51 -34.72 11.80
C LYS A 805 73.58 -34.13 12.74
N LYS A 806 73.33 -34.39 14.03
CA LYS A 806 74.28 -34.73 15.10
C LYS A 806 75.22 -33.59 15.57
N SER A 807 75.56 -33.52 16.86
CA SER A 807 75.43 -34.57 17.89
C SER A 807 74.37 -34.27 18.95
#